data_AF-A0A937PYU4-F1
#
_entry.id   AF-A0A937PYU4-F1
#
_cell.length_a   1.000
_cell.length_b   1.000
_cell.length_c   1.000
_cell.angle_alpha   90.00
_cell.angle_beta   90.00
_cell.angle_gamma   90.00
#
_symmetry.space_group_name_H-M   'P 1'
#
loop_
_entity.id
_entity.type
_entity.pdbx_description
1 polymer ?
#
loop_
_entity_poly.entity_id
_entity_poly.type
_entity_poly.pdbx_seq_one_letter_code
_entity_poly.pdbx_strand_id
1 'polypeptide(L)'
;MEALMSSLQPISQWLLRTTLQASLLIFLILVIQSILGNRLGIRWRYCLWLLLLVRMALPWAPQSRISMFNLIPHRGQEAPAEHVLREVPGDRAGSIPVGMKDAGQTSAATTEVAQAGPQAATVTPQIHREPETDLQRASSQITNVLPLVWLAGALVLAAYVCASNFNLWWIVKSERPLIDQPTLELLEDCKSQMGVKTIIGIVVTDKVRSPALFGFVRPRLLMPRGMIEALGRRELRHVFLHELAHLRRHDIFVGYLVSLLQTLHWFNPLVWLAFHRLRADRELACDALALSTMNTAESTKYGRTVVHLLENFLYPRRLPSLAGISEDKSQIKRRITMIARFKKNSYRLSPLAVILIIILGCASVPEAKRKNGSGAASGVKAGPTYRLVLDSKIAGMPVKEGTWGRHLDFSPSGDRIVFESQDKLYIADETGTLIRPILDNFAPWDSFAWPRWSPDGRQIAYGASRKATSDSRVVTVNAIFVLSPDGGTPRQITPERRGHMPFAWLRWTYDGKHLTYLGFDGVHTLALDGSEVRFIPSKDLPGKHHRRHSDGEYSPNGRWLAYCGRRKDPSEERATDVWILPAAGGQAQALRLSPGSHRYPTWAPDGRSLYFVSGAADTGNIWKVAIDPETALQRGQPQQMTFFNDAKVTFPKALGDGSRVAFELQRINTSIHVANASPPYEPRTLARGRRHLPQVSPDGQTIYYVNDGIFAVPREGGTPRRLTKTRPLQTHGYLTNFHLSGDGRTLAYVTQPGEWKGLFTLAASGGEPQLLVKITTEWDVVPQWSPDGSQLAYAGGNDLYVIDAAGGQPRKIAHLQDTGSRWTGWDVWTVRWSPDGKFIAAIGYTTRAGNTGVFVVPASGGELRQLTPDDSGGYLEGVEWHPDGQRLSYNVDRRESETRQAYLDGRPPTLLVDHPDGWDYIGAWGPDGRRFFYISEAAGKEGYGIYAYDEASGDITLFADHAADQSPPRWSRDGKTAAWWVTRKTARQAWVMENFLPSDRADN
;
A
#
# COMPACT_ATOMS: atom_id res chain seq x y z
N MET A 1 15.09 27.08 -21.24
CA MET A 1 14.55 26.80 -19.88
C MET A 1 14.38 25.30 -19.65
N GLU A 2 13.77 24.56 -20.57
CA GLU A 2 13.59 23.11 -20.48
C GLU A 2 14.91 22.31 -20.33
N ALA A 3 15.96 22.65 -21.08
CA ALA A 3 17.29 22.02 -20.93
C ALA A 3 17.96 22.27 -19.57
N LEU A 4 17.66 23.42 -18.94
CA LEU A 4 18.12 23.72 -17.58
C LEU A 4 17.33 22.89 -16.56
N MET A 5 16.01 22.76 -16.77
CA MET A 5 15.13 21.98 -15.90
C MET A 5 15.47 20.48 -15.95
N SER A 6 15.73 19.92 -17.14
CA SER A 6 16.13 18.51 -17.29
C SER A 6 17.46 18.20 -16.59
N SER A 7 18.38 19.18 -16.57
CA SER A 7 19.67 19.05 -15.86
C SER A 7 19.53 19.20 -14.34
N LEU A 8 18.59 20.02 -13.87
CA LEU A 8 18.37 20.28 -12.44
C LEU A 8 17.54 19.20 -11.74
N GLN A 9 16.71 18.45 -12.48
CA GLN A 9 15.78 17.47 -11.91
C GLN A 9 16.47 16.29 -11.21
N PRO A 10 17.54 15.67 -11.74
CA PRO A 10 18.29 14.63 -11.02
C PRO A 10 18.97 15.18 -9.76
N ILE A 11 19.47 16.42 -9.83
CA ILE A 11 20.16 17.09 -8.73
C ILE A 11 19.18 17.39 -7.58
N SER A 12 17.98 17.88 -7.90
CA SER A 12 16.96 18.19 -6.90
C SER A 12 16.43 16.93 -6.21
N GLN A 13 16.25 15.83 -6.95
CA GLN A 13 15.86 14.54 -6.39
C GLN A 13 16.93 13.95 -5.48
N TRP A 14 18.20 14.01 -5.91
CA TRP A 14 19.33 13.62 -5.09
C TRP A 14 19.40 14.45 -3.81
N LEU A 15 19.24 15.77 -3.93
CA LEU A 15 19.32 16.69 -2.80
C LEU A 15 18.19 16.44 -1.79
N LEU A 16 16.97 16.18 -2.26
CA LEU A 16 15.82 15.88 -1.40
C LEU A 16 16.05 14.58 -0.62
N ARG A 17 16.54 13.54 -1.28
CA ARG A 17 16.91 12.26 -0.63
C ARG A 17 18.02 12.46 0.41
N THR A 18 19.08 13.17 0.03
CA THR A 18 20.22 13.46 0.91
C THR A 18 19.78 14.30 2.12
N THR A 19 18.85 15.24 1.93
CA THR A 19 18.26 16.06 3.00
C THR A 19 17.51 15.20 4.02
N LEU A 20 16.65 14.28 3.55
CA LEU A 20 15.89 13.39 4.43
C LEU A 20 16.83 12.49 5.26
N GLN A 21 17.83 11.91 4.59
CA GLN A 21 18.80 11.02 5.23
C GLN A 21 19.71 11.76 6.22
N ALA A 22 20.15 12.97 5.87
CA ALA A 22 20.92 13.84 6.77
C ALA A 22 20.11 14.20 8.02
N SER A 23 18.82 14.55 7.88
CA SER A 23 17.94 14.84 9.01
C SER A 23 17.80 13.66 9.99
N LEU A 24 17.67 12.43 9.46
CA LEU A 24 17.63 11.21 10.27
C LEU A 24 18.95 10.99 11.04
N LEU A 25 20.08 11.17 10.36
CA LEU A 25 21.40 11.01 10.98
C LEU A 25 21.67 12.10 12.02
N ILE A 26 21.25 13.35 11.77
CA ILE A 26 21.33 14.45 12.74
C ILE A 26 20.57 14.08 14.02
N PHE A 27 19.33 13.58 13.88
CA PHE A 27 18.53 13.14 15.02
C PHE A 27 19.25 12.02 15.80
N LEU A 28 19.78 11.02 15.11
CA LEU A 28 20.52 9.92 15.73
C LEU A 28 21.76 10.40 16.49
N ILE A 29 22.56 11.31 15.90
CA ILE A 29 23.74 11.88 16.55
C ILE A 29 23.35 12.64 17.82
N LEU A 30 22.27 13.43 17.78
CA LEU A 30 21.79 14.16 18.96
C LEU A 30 21.32 13.22 20.08
N VAL A 31 20.60 12.14 19.74
CA VAL A 31 20.17 11.11 20.70
C VAL A 31 21.38 10.43 21.34
N ILE A 32 22.35 10.01 20.54
CA ILE A 32 23.59 9.37 21.01
C ILE A 32 24.36 10.30 21.94
N GLN A 33 24.52 11.57 21.57
CA GLN A 33 25.21 12.54 22.41
C GLN A 33 24.46 12.85 23.71
N SER A 34 23.12 12.75 23.70
CA SER A 34 22.29 12.91 24.90
C SER A 34 22.46 11.72 25.87
N ILE A 35 22.34 10.49 25.36
CA ILE A 35 22.39 9.26 26.18
C ILE A 35 23.81 8.96 26.64
N LEU A 36 24.78 8.99 25.71
CA LEU A 36 26.17 8.61 25.98
C LEU A 36 27.03 9.81 26.38
N GLY A 37 26.44 11.00 26.53
CA GLY A 37 27.14 12.26 26.78
C GLY A 37 28.28 12.11 27.79
N ASN A 38 27.99 11.72 29.02
CA ASN A 38 29.02 11.63 30.08
C ASN A 38 30.07 10.52 29.87
N ARG A 39 29.84 9.57 28.97
CA ARG A 39 30.73 8.43 28.67
C ARG A 39 31.53 8.61 27.38
N LEU A 40 31.07 9.48 26.47
CA LEU A 40 31.71 9.73 25.19
C LEU A 40 32.69 10.91 25.30
N GLY A 41 33.97 10.63 25.07
CA GLY A 41 35.02 11.65 25.05
C GLY A 41 34.73 12.76 24.02
N ILE A 42 35.19 13.98 24.31
CA ILE A 42 34.88 15.19 23.52
C ILE A 42 35.32 15.06 22.06
N ARG A 43 36.47 14.43 21.80
CA ARG A 43 36.96 14.11 20.46
C ARG A 43 35.94 13.31 19.66
N TRP A 44 35.33 12.31 20.30
CA TRP A 44 34.40 11.39 19.64
C TRP A 44 33.04 12.05 19.37
N ARG A 45 32.59 12.97 20.23
CA ARG A 45 31.40 13.79 19.97
C ARG A 45 31.55 14.60 18.68
N TYR A 46 32.73 15.20 18.47
CA TYR A 46 33.05 15.88 17.21
C TYR A 46 33.15 14.90 16.02
N CYS A 47 33.80 13.74 16.19
CA CYS A 47 33.94 12.76 15.11
C CYS A 47 32.59 12.20 14.62
N LEU A 48 31.56 12.14 15.45
CA LEU A 48 30.20 11.75 15.01
C LEU A 48 29.66 12.70 13.94
N TRP A 49 29.93 14.00 14.06
CA TRP A 49 29.52 14.98 13.05
C TRP A 49 30.26 14.82 11.72
N LEU A 50 31.46 14.23 11.71
CA LEU A 50 32.18 13.94 10.45
C LEU A 50 31.44 12.89 9.60
N LEU A 51 30.72 11.94 10.23
CA LEU A 51 29.87 10.99 9.49
C LEU A 51 28.75 11.70 8.72
N LEU A 52 28.15 12.72 9.34
CA LEU A 52 27.14 13.56 8.69
C LEU A 52 27.73 14.32 7.49
N LEU A 53 28.91 14.93 7.66
CA LEU A 53 29.58 15.65 6.58
C LEU A 53 29.95 14.71 5.41
N VAL A 54 30.47 13.52 5.71
CA VAL A 54 30.79 12.52 4.68
C VAL A 54 29.53 12.09 3.94
N ARG A 55 28.43 11.79 4.65
CA ARG A 55 27.18 11.41 4.00
C ARG A 55 26.61 12.51 3.11
N MET A 56 26.63 13.76 3.56
CA MET A 56 26.12 14.89 2.79
C MET A 56 27.02 15.28 1.61
N ALA A 57 28.34 15.04 1.71
CA ALA A 57 29.30 15.34 0.66
C ALA A 57 29.37 14.28 -0.45
N LEU A 58 28.99 13.02 -0.16
CA LEU A 58 29.06 11.92 -1.11
C LEU A 58 27.77 11.85 -1.95
N PRO A 59 27.83 12.19 -3.25
CA PRO A 59 26.65 12.08 -4.11
C PRO A 59 26.26 10.61 -4.37
N TRP A 60 27.23 9.71 -4.27
CA TRP A 60 27.05 8.26 -4.37
C TRP A 60 27.69 7.59 -3.16
N ALA A 61 27.01 6.58 -2.60
CA ALA A 61 27.53 5.76 -1.52
C ALA A 61 27.38 4.27 -1.88
N PRO A 62 28.32 3.40 -1.46
CA PRO A 62 28.20 1.96 -1.70
C PRO A 62 26.92 1.44 -1.06
N GLN A 63 26.28 0.45 -1.68
CA GLN A 63 25.03 -0.11 -1.17
C GLN A 63 25.29 -1.15 -0.06
N SER A 64 24.59 -1.06 1.07
CA SER A 64 24.72 -2.02 2.18
C SER A 64 23.38 -2.56 2.70
N ARG A 65 23.39 -3.83 3.11
CA ARG A 65 22.28 -4.49 3.82
C ARG A 65 22.12 -4.00 5.27
N ILE A 66 23.19 -3.44 5.84
CA ILE A 66 23.23 -2.91 7.21
C ILE A 66 22.82 -1.42 7.22
N SER A 67 22.58 -0.82 6.05
CA SER A 67 22.16 0.58 5.95
C SER A 67 20.84 0.79 6.71
N MET A 68 20.83 1.76 7.63
CA MET A 68 19.64 2.15 8.39
C MET A 68 18.52 2.69 7.48
N PHE A 69 18.86 3.13 6.26
CA PHE A 69 17.91 3.59 5.27
C PHE A 69 17.08 2.46 4.64
N ASN A 70 17.45 1.19 4.86
CA ASN A 70 16.61 0.04 4.49
C ASN A 70 15.28 -0.02 5.27
N LEU A 71 15.17 0.71 6.38
CA LEU A 71 13.96 0.80 7.22
C LEU A 71 12.94 1.82 6.71
N ILE A 72 13.32 2.67 5.74
CA ILE A 72 12.44 3.70 5.18
C ILE A 72 11.71 3.10 3.97
N PRO A 73 10.37 2.98 3.98
CA PRO A 73 9.61 2.52 2.82
C PRO A 73 9.80 3.51 1.66
N HIS A 74 10.53 3.12 0.63
CA HIS A 74 10.66 3.94 -0.58
C HIS A 74 9.36 3.85 -1.39
N ARG A 75 8.45 4.79 -1.13
CA ARG A 75 7.24 5.01 -1.94
C ARG A 75 7.62 5.92 -3.12
N GLY A 76 7.54 5.40 -4.34
CA GLY A 76 7.49 6.21 -5.57
C GLY A 76 8.84 6.66 -6.12
N GLN A 77 9.53 5.76 -6.80
CA GLN A 77 10.21 6.03 -8.07
C GLN A 77 10.53 4.68 -8.68
N GLU A 78 9.55 4.12 -9.39
CA GLU A 78 9.84 3.25 -10.53
C GLU A 78 10.84 4.03 -11.39
N ALA A 79 12.01 3.43 -11.60
CA ALA A 79 12.88 3.93 -12.66
C ALA A 79 12.06 3.82 -13.96
N PRO A 80 12.12 4.81 -14.86
CA PRO A 80 11.72 4.54 -16.23
C PRO A 80 12.54 3.34 -16.67
N ALA A 81 11.89 2.30 -17.16
CA ALA A 81 12.58 1.25 -17.89
C ALA A 81 13.23 1.97 -19.08
N GLU A 82 14.53 2.25 -18.97
CA GLU A 82 15.33 2.55 -20.15
C GLU A 82 15.13 1.37 -21.09
N HIS A 83 14.45 1.64 -22.20
CA HIS A 83 14.47 0.78 -23.36
C HIS A 83 15.93 0.57 -23.76
N VAL A 84 16.54 -0.52 -23.30
CA VAL A 84 17.76 -1.03 -23.89
C VAL A 84 17.34 -1.63 -25.23
N LEU A 85 17.23 -0.76 -26.24
CA LEU A 85 17.34 -1.16 -27.64
C LEU A 85 18.72 -1.77 -27.79
N ARG A 86 18.78 -3.10 -27.75
CA ARG A 86 19.93 -3.83 -28.24
C ARG A 86 19.85 -3.75 -29.76
N GLU A 87 20.58 -2.80 -30.34
CA GLU A 87 20.84 -2.76 -31.78
C GLU A 87 21.38 -4.13 -32.20
N VAL A 88 20.62 -4.80 -33.06
CA VAL A 88 21.10 -5.95 -33.83
C VAL A 88 21.97 -5.36 -34.94
N PRO A 89 23.27 -5.73 -35.05
CA PRO A 89 24.09 -5.31 -36.17
C PRO A 89 23.48 -5.87 -37.45
N GLY A 90 23.14 -4.97 -38.38
CA GLY A 90 22.76 -5.36 -39.72
C GLY A 90 23.95 -5.96 -40.45
N ASP A 91 23.75 -7.12 -41.09
CA ASP A 91 24.38 -7.40 -42.37
C ASP A 91 23.72 -8.55 -43.14
N ARG A 92 23.57 -8.29 -44.45
CA ARG A 92 23.47 -9.20 -45.62
C ARG A 92 22.13 -9.84 -46.01
N ALA A 93 21.45 -9.09 -46.88
CA ALA A 93 21.21 -9.38 -48.31
C ALA A 93 20.71 -10.76 -48.75
N GLY A 94 19.58 -10.74 -49.47
CA GLY A 94 19.07 -11.82 -50.31
C GLY A 94 17.79 -11.42 -51.07
N SER A 95 17.92 -10.51 -52.02
CA SER A 95 16.94 -10.21 -53.09
C SER A 95 16.54 -11.47 -53.85
N ILE A 96 15.27 -11.63 -54.30
CA ILE A 96 14.80 -11.77 -55.71
C ILE A 96 13.23 -11.54 -55.78
N PRO A 97 12.52 -11.42 -56.94
CA PRO A 97 11.84 -10.17 -57.33
C PRO A 97 10.36 -10.30 -57.81
N VAL A 98 9.74 -9.14 -58.03
CA VAL A 98 8.77 -8.71 -59.09
C VAL A 98 7.88 -9.74 -59.84
N GLY A 99 6.58 -9.42 -59.89
CA GLY A 99 5.62 -9.72 -60.97
C GLY A 99 4.26 -9.05 -60.64
N MET A 100 3.88 -7.86 -61.15
CA MET A 100 3.30 -7.56 -62.48
C MET A 100 1.98 -8.36 -62.68
N LYS A 101 0.78 -7.83 -62.94
CA LYS A 101 0.31 -6.60 -63.62
C LYS A 101 -1.24 -6.56 -63.59
N ASP A 102 -1.82 -5.36 -63.77
CA ASP A 102 -3.01 -4.97 -64.60
C ASP A 102 -4.30 -5.84 -64.57
N ALA A 103 -5.54 -5.38 -64.73
CA ALA A 103 -6.26 -4.16 -65.11
C ALA A 103 -7.75 -4.50 -64.78
N GLY A 104 -8.76 -3.63 -64.70
CA GLY A 104 -8.95 -2.24 -65.07
C GLY A 104 -10.46 -2.01 -65.27
N GLN A 105 -10.85 -0.74 -65.28
CA GLN A 105 -11.99 -0.14 -66.00
C GLN A 105 -13.40 -0.43 -65.42
N THR A 106 -14.30 0.55 -65.20
CA THR A 106 -14.70 1.77 -65.96
C THR A 106 -15.47 2.69 -64.96
N SER A 107 -15.17 3.99 -64.77
CA SER A 107 -15.48 5.21 -65.57
C SER A 107 -16.99 5.42 -65.83
N ALA A 108 -17.65 6.58 -65.71
CA ALA A 108 -17.31 8.02 -65.72
C ALA A 108 -18.44 8.80 -64.98
N ALA A 109 -18.51 10.12 -64.71
CA ALA A 109 -17.91 11.33 -65.29
C ALA A 109 -18.09 12.48 -64.27
N THR A 110 -17.03 13.14 -63.78
CA THR A 110 -16.39 14.41 -64.25
C THR A 110 -17.09 15.73 -63.89
N THR A 111 -16.44 16.51 -63.01
CA THR A 111 -16.16 17.94 -63.27
C THR A 111 -14.76 18.28 -62.73
N GLU A 112 -13.91 18.68 -63.66
CA GLU A 112 -12.54 19.21 -63.60
C GLU A 112 -12.60 20.72 -63.19
N VAL A 113 -11.65 21.46 -62.61
CA VAL A 113 -10.20 21.62 -62.83
C VAL A 113 -9.60 22.41 -61.63
N ALA A 114 -8.33 22.15 -61.28
CA ALA A 114 -7.24 23.13 -61.04
C ALA A 114 -6.33 22.87 -59.81
N GLN A 115 -5.27 22.08 -60.08
CA GLN A 115 -3.87 22.25 -59.64
C GLN A 115 -3.53 22.76 -58.22
N ALA A 116 -3.05 21.84 -57.38
CA ALA A 116 -1.78 21.95 -56.64
C ALA A 116 -1.46 20.58 -56.00
N GLY A 117 -0.25 20.05 -56.21
CA GLY A 117 0.15 18.74 -55.69
C GLY A 117 0.17 18.70 -54.16
N PRO A 118 -0.21 17.57 -53.50
CA PRO A 118 0.01 17.43 -52.08
C PRO A 118 1.48 17.06 -51.84
N GLN A 119 2.23 18.04 -51.33
CA GLN A 119 3.45 17.80 -50.58
C GLN A 119 3.19 16.75 -49.50
N ALA A 120 4.15 15.83 -49.37
CA ALA A 120 4.23 14.89 -48.27
C ALA A 120 4.22 15.65 -46.93
N ALA A 121 3.06 15.70 -46.29
CA ALA A 121 2.97 16.06 -44.88
C ALA A 121 3.28 14.80 -44.08
N THR A 122 4.47 14.77 -43.49
CA THR A 122 4.83 13.90 -42.38
C THR A 122 3.77 14.07 -41.28
N VAL A 123 2.77 13.19 -41.23
CA VAL A 123 1.82 13.14 -40.12
C VAL A 123 2.59 12.60 -38.92
N THR A 124 3.19 13.52 -38.18
CA THR A 124 3.68 13.26 -36.83
C THR A 124 2.42 12.95 -36.01
N PRO A 125 2.33 11.82 -35.30
CA PRO A 125 1.16 11.53 -34.48
C PRO A 125 1.09 12.61 -33.39
N GLN A 126 0.18 13.57 -33.55
CA GLN A 126 -0.17 14.48 -32.48
C GLN A 126 -0.95 13.70 -31.43
N ILE A 127 -0.21 13.23 -30.42
CA ILE A 127 -0.74 12.73 -29.17
C ILE A 127 -1.72 13.78 -28.64
N HIS A 128 -3.02 13.51 -28.75
CA HIS A 128 -4.04 14.29 -28.04
C HIS A 128 -3.84 14.04 -26.55
N ARG A 129 -3.12 14.94 -25.89
CA ARG A 129 -3.08 15.03 -24.43
C ARG A 129 -4.44 15.55 -23.98
N GLU A 130 -5.15 14.76 -23.17
CA GLU A 130 -6.29 15.27 -22.41
C GLU A 130 -5.91 16.52 -21.61
N PRO A 131 -6.81 17.50 -21.43
CA PRO A 131 -6.52 18.69 -20.66
C PRO A 131 -6.21 18.32 -19.21
N GLU A 132 -4.97 18.55 -18.79
CA GLU A 132 -4.53 18.39 -17.39
C GLU A 132 -5.47 19.16 -16.45
N THR A 133 -5.99 18.48 -15.42
CA THR A 133 -6.77 19.11 -14.34
C THR A 133 -5.95 20.22 -13.66
N ASP A 134 -6.58 21.28 -13.16
CA ASP A 134 -5.86 22.42 -12.57
C ASP A 134 -4.95 22.03 -11.39
N LEU A 135 -5.27 20.93 -10.67
CA LEU A 135 -4.41 20.35 -9.63
C LEU A 135 -3.19 19.59 -10.20
N GLN A 136 -3.33 18.90 -11.34
CA GLN A 136 -2.19 18.29 -12.05
C GLN A 136 -1.29 19.36 -12.67
N ARG A 137 -1.88 20.42 -13.23
CA ARG A 137 -1.15 21.57 -13.76
C ARG A 137 -0.45 22.35 -12.65
N ALA A 138 -1.09 22.54 -11.49
CA ALA A 138 -0.47 23.16 -10.32
C ALA A 138 0.65 22.29 -9.74
N SER A 139 0.47 20.96 -9.64
CA SER A 139 1.51 20.06 -9.13
C SER A 139 2.69 19.89 -10.10
N SER A 140 2.46 19.89 -11.41
CA SER A 140 3.52 19.90 -12.43
C SER A 140 4.25 21.25 -12.45
N GLN A 141 3.55 22.37 -12.26
CA GLN A 141 4.16 23.68 -12.11
C GLN A 141 5.00 23.78 -10.84
N ILE A 142 4.51 23.31 -9.69
CA ILE A 142 5.26 23.32 -8.42
C ILE A 142 6.53 22.46 -8.53
N THR A 143 6.45 21.26 -9.10
CA THR A 143 7.63 20.38 -9.26
C THR A 143 8.67 20.97 -10.21
N ASN A 144 8.25 21.79 -11.18
CA ASN A 144 9.11 22.49 -12.12
C ASN A 144 9.73 23.78 -11.56
N VAL A 145 9.05 24.47 -10.64
CA VAL A 145 9.52 25.74 -10.04
C VAL A 145 10.46 25.50 -8.86
N LEU A 146 10.28 24.42 -8.09
CA LEU A 146 11.09 24.11 -6.90
C LEU A 146 12.61 24.08 -7.14
N PRO A 147 13.14 23.43 -8.21
CA PRO A 147 14.58 23.44 -8.48
C PRO A 147 15.14 24.83 -8.79
N LEU A 148 14.34 25.70 -9.42
CA LEU A 148 14.76 27.07 -9.75
C LEU A 148 14.83 27.95 -8.50
N VAL A 149 13.83 27.84 -7.61
CA VAL A 149 13.84 28.53 -6.31
C VAL A 149 15.04 28.07 -5.46
N TRP A 150 15.31 26.76 -5.45
CA TRP A 150 16.47 26.22 -4.78
C TRP A 150 17.78 26.78 -5.34
N LEU A 151 17.95 26.77 -6.67
CA LEU A 151 19.16 27.26 -7.34
C LEU A 151 19.39 28.75 -7.07
N ALA A 152 18.33 29.56 -7.14
CA ALA A 152 18.42 30.98 -6.83
C ALA A 152 18.91 31.22 -5.39
N GLY A 153 18.33 30.53 -4.41
CA GLY A 153 18.77 30.63 -3.00
C GLY A 153 20.23 30.17 -2.80
N ALA A 154 20.62 29.07 -3.46
CA ALA A 154 21.99 28.57 -3.39
C ALA A 154 23.00 29.55 -4.02
N LEU A 155 22.67 30.17 -5.16
CA LEU A 155 23.53 31.16 -5.83
C LEU A 155 23.69 32.44 -5.01
N VAL A 156 22.62 32.94 -4.39
CA VAL A 156 22.68 34.13 -3.51
C VAL A 156 23.60 33.87 -2.33
N LEU A 157 23.45 32.72 -1.65
CA LEU A 157 24.29 32.36 -0.51
C LEU A 157 25.73 32.06 -0.92
N ALA A 158 25.95 31.40 -2.07
CA ALA A 158 27.28 31.17 -2.61
C ALA A 158 27.99 32.49 -2.94
N ALA A 159 27.32 33.41 -3.62
CA ALA A 159 27.85 34.73 -3.96
C ALA A 159 28.21 35.51 -2.69
N TYR A 160 27.36 35.47 -1.66
CA TYR A 160 27.64 36.07 -0.36
C TYR A 160 28.89 35.48 0.32
N VAL A 161 29.01 34.15 0.37
CA VAL A 161 30.16 33.45 0.96
C VAL A 161 31.44 33.74 0.18
N CYS A 162 31.39 33.75 -1.16
CA CYS A 162 32.52 34.08 -2.01
C CYS A 162 32.95 35.54 -1.85
N ALA A 163 32.01 36.49 -1.87
CA ALA A 163 32.29 37.92 -1.68
C ALA A 163 32.91 38.19 -0.30
N SER A 164 32.39 37.57 0.75
CA SER A 164 32.93 37.69 2.11
C SER A 164 34.37 37.14 2.21
N ASN A 165 34.62 35.95 1.66
CA ASN A 165 35.97 35.36 1.64
C ASN A 165 36.94 36.14 0.76
N PHE A 166 36.48 36.66 -0.38
CA PHE A 166 37.30 37.47 -1.28
C PHE A 166 37.68 38.81 -0.65
N ASN A 167 36.73 39.47 0.03
CA ASN A 167 36.99 40.69 0.78
C ASN A 167 38.03 40.44 1.88
N LEU A 168 37.88 39.36 2.65
CA LEU A 168 38.86 38.97 3.66
C LEU A 168 40.23 38.64 3.06
N TRP A 169 40.27 37.94 1.93
CA TRP A 169 41.51 37.66 1.21
C TRP A 169 42.22 38.94 0.76
N TRP A 170 41.47 39.91 0.24
CA TRP A 170 42.02 41.19 -0.21
C TRP A 170 42.66 41.96 0.95
N ILE A 171 41.96 42.01 2.09
CA ILE A 171 42.45 42.61 3.34
C ILE A 171 43.75 41.93 3.78
N VAL A 172 43.75 40.60 3.85
CA VAL A 172 44.91 39.82 4.32
C VAL A 172 46.09 39.91 3.33
N LYS A 173 45.84 40.14 2.04
CA LYS A 173 46.88 40.39 1.04
C LYS A 173 47.51 41.77 1.20
N SER A 174 46.75 42.78 1.63
CA SER A 174 47.22 44.15 1.82
C SER A 174 47.99 44.40 3.13
N GLU A 175 47.84 43.52 4.13
CA GLU A 175 48.49 43.67 5.45
C GLU A 175 49.88 43.00 5.49
N ARG A 176 50.81 43.62 6.22
CA ARG A 176 52.18 43.10 6.37
C ARG A 176 52.23 42.01 7.45
N PRO A 177 53.02 40.94 7.26
CA PRO A 177 53.22 39.93 8.30
C PRO A 177 53.95 40.53 9.52
N LEU A 178 53.64 40.01 10.71
CA LEU A 178 54.34 40.37 11.95
C LEU A 178 55.80 39.87 11.88
N ILE A 179 56.75 40.74 12.26
CA ILE A 179 58.21 40.46 12.23
C ILE A 179 58.81 40.36 13.66
N ASP A 180 57.98 40.45 14.70
CA ASP A 180 58.44 40.37 16.10
C ASP A 180 59.04 39.00 16.43
N GLN A 181 60.36 38.96 16.65
CA GLN A 181 61.11 37.72 16.88
C GLN A 181 60.66 36.94 18.12
N PRO A 182 60.48 37.55 19.31
CA PRO A 182 60.00 36.84 20.50
C PRO A 182 58.64 36.15 20.31
N THR A 183 57.72 36.78 19.57
CA THR A 183 56.40 36.21 19.26
C THR A 183 56.50 35.07 18.24
N LEU A 184 57.38 35.19 17.24
CA LEU A 184 57.63 34.14 16.25
C LEU A 184 58.31 32.92 16.89
N GLU A 185 59.29 33.11 17.77
CA GLU A 185 59.91 32.04 18.57
C GLU A 185 58.86 31.31 19.42
N LEU A 186 57.98 32.05 20.10
CA LEU A 186 56.90 31.45 20.88
C LEU A 186 55.93 30.63 20.02
N LEU A 187 55.63 31.08 18.80
CA LEU A 187 54.80 30.32 17.86
C LEU A 187 55.52 29.03 17.42
N GLU A 188 56.81 29.08 17.11
CA GLU A 188 57.60 27.90 16.74
C GLU A 188 57.71 26.88 17.89
N ASP A 189 57.90 27.34 19.12
CA ASP A 189 57.86 26.48 20.32
C ASP A 189 56.51 25.76 20.43
N CYS A 190 55.41 26.50 20.26
CA CYS A 190 54.06 25.95 20.28
C CYS A 190 53.82 24.98 19.10
N LYS A 191 54.35 25.25 17.91
CA LYS A 191 54.28 24.35 16.74
C LYS A 191 55.02 23.05 17.00
N SER A 192 56.21 23.11 17.58
CA SER A 192 56.99 21.94 17.98
C SER A 192 56.22 21.10 19.00
N GLN A 193 55.68 21.74 20.05
CA GLN A 193 54.86 21.08 21.06
C GLN A 193 53.58 20.44 20.48
N MET A 194 52.95 21.10 19.52
CA MET A 194 51.75 20.63 18.83
C MET A 194 52.06 19.74 17.63
N GLY A 195 53.31 19.44 17.32
CA GLY A 195 53.70 18.61 16.17
C GLY A 195 53.23 19.14 14.82
N VAL A 196 53.08 20.46 14.65
CA VAL A 196 52.60 21.09 13.42
C VAL A 196 53.78 21.49 12.54
N LYS A 197 53.92 20.84 11.38
CA LYS A 197 54.99 21.10 10.40
C LYS A 197 54.65 22.17 9.37
N THR A 198 53.41 22.65 9.34
CA THR A 198 52.94 23.64 8.37
C THR A 198 53.59 25.00 8.61
N ILE A 199 54.04 25.66 7.54
CA ILE A 199 54.54 27.03 7.60
C ILE A 199 53.36 27.98 7.79
N ILE A 200 53.37 28.77 8.86
CA ILE A 200 52.28 29.68 9.25
C ILE A 200 52.87 31.08 9.43
N GLY A 201 52.28 32.07 8.77
CA GLY A 201 52.60 33.47 9.00
C GLY A 201 51.57 34.13 9.91
N ILE A 202 52.00 35.03 10.78
CA ILE A 202 51.10 35.87 11.60
C ILE A 202 50.82 37.17 10.84
N VAL A 203 49.55 37.54 10.70
CA VAL A 203 49.10 38.81 10.12
C VAL A 203 48.28 39.54 11.18
N VAL A 204 48.62 40.80 11.46
CA VAL A 204 47.92 41.58 12.49
C VAL A 204 46.89 42.49 11.85
N THR A 205 45.60 42.31 12.18
CA THR A 205 44.50 43.07 11.59
C THR A 205 43.31 43.21 12.54
N ASP A 206 42.76 44.41 12.66
CA ASP A 206 41.57 44.69 13.49
C ASP A 206 40.25 44.35 12.78
N LYS A 207 40.33 43.79 11.56
CA LYS A 207 39.17 43.33 10.79
C LYS A 207 38.62 42.00 11.32
N VAL A 208 39.42 41.22 12.06
CA VAL A 208 38.96 40.08 12.84
C VAL A 208 38.84 40.48 14.31
N ARG A 209 37.83 39.97 15.01
CA ARG A 209 37.59 40.27 16.45
C ARG A 209 38.21 39.23 17.39
N SER A 210 38.52 38.07 16.86
CA SER A 210 39.21 36.98 17.54
C SER A 210 40.38 36.51 16.68
N PRO A 211 41.36 35.81 17.28
CA PRO A 211 42.31 35.01 16.53
C PRO A 211 41.56 34.10 15.55
N ALA A 212 42.04 34.02 14.32
CA ALA A 212 41.42 33.20 13.30
C ALA A 212 42.44 32.73 12.27
N LEU A 213 42.28 31.51 11.79
CA LEU A 213 43.09 30.97 10.72
C LEU A 213 42.41 31.20 9.36
N PHE A 214 43.17 31.73 8.41
CA PHE A 214 42.69 32.02 7.07
C PHE A 214 43.63 31.50 5.98
N GLY A 215 43.08 30.82 4.97
CA GLY A 215 43.82 30.35 3.79
C GLY A 215 43.90 28.82 3.67
N PHE A 216 43.75 28.32 2.43
CA PHE A 216 43.65 26.89 2.10
C PHE A 216 45.01 26.20 1.91
N VAL A 217 45.93 26.82 1.16
CA VAL A 217 47.25 26.24 0.81
C VAL A 217 48.36 26.71 1.75
N ARG A 218 48.28 27.96 2.21
CA ARG A 218 49.22 28.57 3.16
C ARG A 218 48.42 29.28 4.25
N PRO A 219 48.08 28.61 5.36
CA PRO A 219 47.27 29.20 6.41
C PRO A 219 48.03 30.36 7.07
N ARG A 220 47.33 31.48 7.26
CA ARG A 220 47.80 32.66 7.98
C ARG A 220 47.01 32.79 9.28
N LEU A 221 47.71 33.03 10.39
CA LEU A 221 47.10 33.31 11.67
C LEU A 221 46.81 34.81 11.75
N LEU A 222 45.53 35.17 11.72
CA LEU A 222 45.06 36.54 11.85
C LEU A 222 44.90 36.87 13.33
N MET A 223 45.54 37.95 13.78
CA MET A 223 45.52 38.39 15.17
C MET A 223 45.04 39.86 15.26
N PRO A 224 44.08 40.20 16.14
CA PRO A 224 43.72 41.60 16.39
C PRO A 224 44.89 42.37 17.03
N ARG A 225 45.12 43.64 16.65
CA ARG A 225 46.27 44.43 17.16
C ARG A 225 46.22 44.56 18.67
N GLY A 226 45.05 44.93 19.20
CA GLY A 226 44.84 45.08 20.63
C GLY A 226 45.04 43.81 21.46
N MET A 227 45.08 42.62 20.84
CA MET A 227 45.27 41.35 21.54
C MET A 227 46.75 40.98 21.72
N ILE A 228 47.59 41.34 20.75
CA ILE A 228 49.05 41.13 20.86
C ILE A 228 49.63 42.08 21.92
N GLU A 229 49.08 43.29 22.00
CA GLU A 229 49.54 44.32 22.94
C GLU A 229 49.05 44.07 24.38
N ALA A 230 47.85 43.52 24.55
CA ALA A 230 47.24 43.34 25.87
C ALA A 230 47.56 41.99 26.56
N LEU A 231 47.91 40.95 25.79
CA LEU A 231 48.13 39.60 26.35
C LEU A 231 49.59 39.38 26.73
N GLY A 232 49.82 38.87 27.95
CA GLY A 232 51.16 38.44 28.37
C GLY A 232 51.65 37.20 27.61
N ARG A 233 52.97 36.94 27.60
CA ARG A 233 53.60 35.79 26.90
C ARG A 233 52.93 34.43 27.20
N ARG A 234 52.45 34.20 28.42
CA ARG A 234 51.75 32.96 28.81
C ARG A 234 50.33 32.87 28.24
N GLU A 235 49.61 33.98 28.16
CA GLU A 235 48.27 34.02 27.60
C GLU A 235 48.31 33.89 26.08
N LEU A 236 49.28 34.54 25.44
CA LEU A 236 49.55 34.40 24.02
C LEU A 236 49.92 32.96 23.65
N ARG A 237 50.69 32.27 24.50
CA ARG A 237 50.97 30.83 24.36
C ARG A 237 49.69 29.98 24.36
N HIS A 238 48.72 30.28 25.25
CA HIS A 238 47.44 29.55 25.27
C HIS A 238 46.64 29.78 23.98
N VAL A 239 46.62 31.01 23.46
CA VAL A 239 45.99 31.34 22.17
C VAL A 239 46.65 30.55 21.03
N PHE A 240 47.98 30.55 20.94
CA PHE A 240 48.68 29.79 19.90
C PHE A 240 48.44 28.30 19.97
N LEU A 241 48.44 27.69 21.16
CA LEU A 241 48.13 26.27 21.32
C LEU A 241 46.68 25.93 20.90
N HIS A 242 45.73 26.84 21.12
CA HIS A 242 44.35 26.70 20.66
C HIS A 242 44.23 26.82 19.12
N GLU A 243 44.83 27.84 18.51
CA GLU A 243 44.79 28.03 17.07
C GLU A 243 45.53 26.91 16.32
N LEU A 244 46.69 26.48 16.82
CA LEU A 244 47.42 25.33 16.27
C LEU A 244 46.61 24.03 16.39
N ALA A 245 45.69 23.92 17.36
CA ALA A 245 44.78 22.77 17.47
C ALA A 245 43.80 22.71 16.28
N HIS A 246 43.29 23.86 15.82
CA HIS A 246 42.48 23.93 14.60
C HIS A 246 43.26 23.50 13.36
N LEU A 247 44.54 23.92 13.23
CA LEU A 247 45.39 23.49 12.12
C LEU A 247 45.69 21.99 12.15
N ARG A 248 46.06 21.45 13.31
CA ARG A 248 46.36 20.02 13.47
C ARG A 248 45.16 19.13 13.15
N ARG A 249 43.94 19.63 13.38
CA ARG A 249 42.68 18.92 13.12
C ARG A 249 42.08 19.23 11.74
N HIS A 250 42.74 20.06 10.93
CA HIS A 250 42.25 20.49 9.62
C HIS A 250 40.87 21.16 9.65
N ASP A 251 40.56 21.90 10.72
CA ASP A 251 39.23 22.50 10.92
C ASP A 251 38.90 23.59 9.88
N ILE A 252 39.90 24.18 9.22
CA ILE A 252 39.71 25.11 8.10
C ILE A 252 38.99 24.40 6.94
N PHE A 253 39.42 23.18 6.59
CA PHE A 253 38.78 22.37 5.54
C PHE A 253 37.34 22.03 5.91
N VAL A 254 37.13 21.58 7.15
CA VAL A 254 35.79 21.27 7.66
C VAL A 254 34.91 22.52 7.66
N GLY A 255 35.45 23.70 7.97
CA GLY A 255 34.76 24.98 7.89
C GLY A 255 34.24 25.28 6.48
N TYR A 256 35.09 25.18 5.46
CA TYR A 256 34.69 25.38 4.06
C TYR A 256 33.67 24.33 3.60
N LEU A 257 33.84 23.06 3.99
CA LEU A 257 32.88 22.01 3.67
C LEU A 257 31.51 22.27 4.31
N VAL A 258 31.49 22.67 5.58
CA VAL A 258 30.26 23.06 6.28
C VAL A 258 29.60 24.25 5.58
N SER A 259 30.34 25.29 5.18
CA SER A 259 29.80 26.42 4.43
C SER A 259 29.19 25.98 3.09
N LEU A 260 29.87 25.11 2.34
CA LEU A 260 29.35 24.58 1.07
C LEU A 260 28.06 23.79 1.27
N LEU A 261 28.05 22.84 2.21
CA LEU A 261 26.87 22.02 2.50
C LEU A 261 25.71 22.84 3.06
N GLN A 262 25.99 23.88 3.84
CA GLN A 262 24.97 24.79 4.38
C GLN A 262 24.34 25.64 3.26
N THR A 263 25.13 26.03 2.25
CA THR A 263 24.63 26.70 1.03
C THR A 263 23.76 25.76 0.19
N LEU A 264 24.14 24.49 0.03
CA LEU A 264 23.37 23.52 -0.74
C LEU A 264 22.04 23.13 -0.04
N HIS A 265 22.07 23.00 1.28
CA HIS A 265 20.91 22.62 2.10
C HIS A 265 20.32 23.81 2.87
N TRP A 266 20.37 25.01 2.29
CA TRP A 266 19.97 26.26 2.96
C TRP A 266 18.54 26.24 3.50
N PHE A 267 17.64 25.48 2.87
CA PHE A 267 16.25 25.32 3.26
C PHE A 267 16.02 24.33 4.42
N ASN A 268 17.03 23.56 4.85
CA ASN A 268 16.89 22.55 5.90
C ASN A 268 17.29 23.09 7.29
N PRO A 269 16.34 23.43 8.19
CA PRO A 269 16.65 23.98 9.51
C PRO A 269 17.43 23.02 10.42
N LEU A 270 17.30 21.70 10.23
CA LEU A 270 18.06 20.71 11.01
C LEU A 270 19.55 20.74 10.67
N VAL A 271 19.90 21.02 9.41
CA VAL A 271 21.30 21.20 9.00
C VAL A 271 21.89 22.44 9.67
N TRP A 272 21.14 23.54 9.74
CA TRP A 272 21.55 24.75 10.46
C TRP A 272 21.80 24.47 11.95
N LEU A 273 20.88 23.75 12.60
CA LEU A 273 21.03 23.33 14.00
C LEU A 273 22.24 22.40 14.20
N ALA A 274 22.41 21.41 13.32
CA ALA A 274 23.51 20.46 13.36
C ALA A 274 24.86 21.17 13.21
N PHE A 275 24.99 22.09 12.27
CA PHE A 275 26.23 22.84 12.05
C PHE A 275 26.51 23.85 13.16
N HIS A 276 25.48 24.41 13.79
CA HIS A 276 25.65 25.18 15.02
C HIS A 276 26.22 24.31 16.16
N ARG A 277 25.70 23.10 16.35
CA ARG A 277 26.20 22.14 17.36
C ARG A 277 27.59 21.60 17.04
N LEU A 278 27.88 21.32 15.76
CA LEU A 278 29.19 20.90 15.27
C LEU A 278 30.25 21.96 15.59
N ARG A 279 29.97 23.24 15.30
CA ARG A 279 30.88 24.35 15.64
C ARG A 279 31.14 24.42 17.14
N ALA A 280 30.11 24.27 17.99
CA ALA A 280 30.31 24.22 19.44
C ALA A 280 31.16 23.03 19.92
N ASP A 281 30.94 21.84 19.38
CA ASP A 281 31.74 20.65 19.72
C ASP A 281 33.19 20.73 19.17
N ARG A 282 33.40 21.47 18.07
CA ARG A 282 34.72 21.77 17.51
C ARG A 282 35.57 22.57 18.48
N GLU A 283 35.01 23.63 19.07
CA GLU A 283 35.71 24.47 20.05
C GLU A 283 36.12 23.66 21.28
N LEU A 284 35.22 22.81 21.79
CA LEU A 284 35.54 21.89 22.89
C LEU A 284 36.66 20.90 22.54
N ALA A 285 36.68 20.39 21.31
CA ALA A 285 37.72 19.46 20.85
C ALA A 285 39.08 20.15 20.66
N CYS A 286 39.11 21.43 20.27
CA CYS A 286 40.31 22.25 20.23
C CYS A 286 40.85 22.56 21.62
N ASP A 287 39.99 23.01 22.54
CA ASP A 287 40.35 23.24 23.94
C ASP A 287 40.94 21.96 24.57
N ALA A 288 40.32 20.80 24.31
CA ALA A 288 40.80 19.51 24.81
C ALA A 288 42.15 19.08 24.20
N LEU A 289 42.40 19.40 22.92
CA LEU A 289 43.69 19.10 22.27
C LEU A 289 44.79 20.02 22.82
N ALA A 290 44.53 21.32 22.95
CA ALA A 290 45.46 22.28 23.54
C ALA A 290 45.86 21.83 24.96
N LEU A 291 44.88 21.54 25.82
CA LEU A 291 45.11 21.04 27.18
C LEU A 291 45.86 19.70 27.23
N SER A 292 45.69 18.82 26.23
CA SER A 292 46.40 17.53 26.18
C SER A 292 47.91 17.68 26.01
N THR A 293 48.35 18.80 25.44
CA THR A 293 49.77 19.12 25.23
C THR A 293 50.38 19.93 26.38
N MET A 294 49.56 20.50 27.25
CA MET A 294 49.97 21.27 28.43
C MET A 294 50.19 20.36 29.66
N ASN A 295 50.78 20.94 30.71
CA ASN A 295 50.89 20.28 32.00
C ASN A 295 49.55 20.33 32.76
N THR A 296 49.25 19.31 33.57
CA THR A 296 47.95 19.18 34.25
C THR A 296 47.66 20.35 35.21
N ALA A 297 48.71 21.00 35.74
CA ALA A 297 48.62 22.18 36.60
C ALA A 297 48.30 23.50 35.83
N GLU A 298 48.27 23.49 34.49
CA GLU A 298 48.04 24.68 33.67
C GLU A 298 46.58 24.85 33.22
N SER A 299 45.70 23.87 33.44
CA SER A 299 44.29 23.92 33.01
C SER A 299 43.53 25.14 33.56
N THR A 300 43.73 25.46 34.85
CA THR A 300 43.11 26.65 35.47
C THR A 300 43.62 27.96 34.86
N LYS A 301 44.90 28.01 34.47
CA LYS A 301 45.50 29.19 33.84
C LYS A 301 44.99 29.37 32.41
N TYR A 302 44.90 28.27 31.66
CA TYR A 302 44.27 28.24 30.34
C TYR A 302 42.81 28.71 30.40
N GLY A 303 42.02 28.18 31.33
CA GLY A 303 40.63 28.59 31.54
C GLY A 303 40.47 30.08 31.85
N ARG A 304 41.37 30.64 32.66
CA ARG A 304 41.41 32.10 32.92
C ARG A 304 41.71 32.90 31.66
N THR A 305 42.65 32.45 30.83
CA THR A 305 42.92 33.11 29.53
C THR A 305 41.70 33.08 28.62
N VAL A 306 40.95 31.97 28.56
CA VAL A 306 39.70 31.91 27.76
C VAL A 306 38.65 32.90 28.29
N VAL A 307 38.49 33.03 29.61
CA VAL A 307 37.59 34.03 30.20
C VAL A 307 38.06 35.46 29.91
N HIS A 308 39.35 35.73 30.06
CA HIS A 308 39.95 37.03 29.76
C HIS A 308 39.70 37.45 28.30
N LEU A 309 39.84 36.52 27.35
CA LEU A 309 39.53 36.76 25.94
C LEU A 309 38.05 37.07 25.69
N LEU A 310 37.15 36.36 26.39
CA LEU A 310 35.70 36.57 26.28
C LEU A 310 35.26 37.91 26.86
N GLU A 311 35.86 38.35 27.97
CA GLU A 311 35.51 39.61 28.65
C GLU A 311 36.02 40.83 27.89
N ASN A 312 37.25 40.79 27.36
CA ASN A 312 37.92 41.98 26.85
C ASN A 312 37.86 42.14 25.32
N PHE A 313 37.60 41.06 24.57
CA PHE A 313 37.65 41.10 23.09
C PHE A 313 36.35 40.66 22.39
N LEU A 314 35.36 40.12 23.13
CA LEU A 314 34.16 39.49 22.56
C LEU A 314 32.84 40.01 23.18
N TYR A 315 32.58 41.33 23.15
CA TYR A 315 31.24 41.88 23.44
C TYR A 315 30.37 42.02 22.16
N PRO A 316 29.07 41.67 22.20
CA PRO A 316 28.20 41.66 21.01
C PRO A 316 27.70 43.06 20.65
N ARG A 317 28.12 43.60 19.49
CA ARG A 317 27.28 44.55 18.74
C ARG A 317 26.26 43.74 17.94
N ARG A 318 24.97 43.89 18.28
CA ARG A 318 23.84 43.34 17.52
C ARG A 318 23.85 43.94 16.11
N LEU A 319 24.06 43.11 15.09
CA LEU A 319 23.82 43.47 13.69
C LEU A 319 22.60 42.69 13.18
N PRO A 320 21.62 43.36 12.55
CA PRO A 320 20.39 42.75 12.05
C PRO A 320 20.62 42.19 10.64
N SER A 321 21.49 41.19 10.51
CA SER A 321 21.66 40.46 9.25
C SER A 321 22.20 39.06 9.53
N LEU A 322 21.40 38.07 9.13
CA LEU A 322 21.56 36.61 9.29
C LEU A 322 21.11 36.03 10.64
N ALA A 323 20.01 35.26 10.57
CA ALA A 323 19.56 34.33 11.59
C ALA A 323 20.63 33.25 11.80
N GLY A 324 21.58 33.56 12.67
CA GLY A 324 22.73 32.73 13.01
C GLY A 324 23.18 33.03 14.43
N ILE A 325 22.24 32.93 15.37
CA ILE A 325 22.44 32.56 16.78
C ILE A 325 23.64 33.26 17.45
N SER A 326 23.32 34.35 18.16
CA SER A 326 24.12 34.90 19.27
C SER A 326 24.88 33.79 20.01
N GLU A 327 26.18 33.96 20.24
CA GLU A 327 26.93 33.05 21.12
C GLU A 327 26.19 32.93 22.46
N ASP A 328 25.67 31.74 22.71
CA ASP A 328 24.80 31.49 23.85
C ASP A 328 25.66 31.30 25.11
N LYS A 329 25.27 31.92 26.23
CA LYS A 329 25.93 31.77 27.54
C LYS A 329 26.13 30.30 27.91
N SER A 330 25.24 29.42 27.41
CA SER A 330 25.30 27.97 27.58
C SER A 330 26.57 27.34 27.00
N GLN A 331 27.10 27.84 25.88
CA GLN A 331 28.28 27.28 25.20
C GLN A 331 29.56 27.66 25.94
N ILE A 332 29.67 28.90 26.39
CA ILE A 332 30.79 29.37 27.22
C ILE A 332 30.86 28.55 28.52
N LYS A 333 29.71 28.38 29.19
CA LYS A 333 29.63 27.53 30.40
C LYS A 333 30.10 26.10 30.13
N ARG A 334 29.74 25.53 28.97
CA ARG A 334 30.14 24.18 28.56
C ARG A 334 31.65 24.08 28.35
N ARG A 335 32.28 25.08 27.73
CA ARG A 335 33.75 25.16 27.55
C ARG A 335 34.49 25.23 28.88
N ILE A 336 34.11 26.17 29.75
CA ILE A 336 34.74 26.33 31.07
C ILE A 336 34.56 25.07 31.93
N THR A 337 33.37 24.47 31.92
CA THR A 337 33.10 23.21 32.66
C THR A 337 33.97 22.06 32.15
N MET A 338 34.18 21.97 30.84
CA MET A 338 35.04 20.96 30.23
C MET A 338 36.50 21.16 30.61
N ILE A 339 37.01 22.39 30.50
CA ILE A 339 38.38 22.76 30.87
C ILE A 339 38.64 22.41 32.33
N ALA A 340 37.74 22.81 33.24
CA ALA A 340 37.87 22.56 34.68
C ALA A 340 37.89 21.06 35.04
N ARG A 341 37.22 20.21 34.23
CA ARG A 341 37.11 18.76 34.46
C ARG A 341 38.02 17.92 33.56
N PHE A 342 38.91 18.56 32.81
CA PHE A 342 39.74 17.89 31.81
C PHE A 342 40.70 16.88 32.46
N LYS A 343 40.77 15.67 31.90
CA LYS A 343 41.73 14.62 32.30
C LYS A 343 42.61 14.29 31.10
N LYS A 344 43.93 14.26 31.24
CA LYS A 344 44.86 14.03 30.09
C LYS A 344 44.55 12.76 29.29
N ASN A 345 44.05 11.71 29.95
CA ASN A 345 43.65 10.45 29.30
C ASN A 345 42.32 10.52 28.52
N SER A 346 41.49 11.56 28.71
CA SER A 346 40.17 11.68 28.04
C SER A 346 40.26 12.02 26.54
N TYR A 347 41.45 12.37 26.04
CA TYR A 347 41.71 12.65 24.63
C TYR A 347 42.30 11.43 23.86
N ARG A 348 42.62 10.33 24.56
CA ARG A 348 43.11 9.08 23.92
C ARG A 348 41.99 8.37 23.14
N LEU A 349 42.39 7.49 22.23
CA LEU A 349 41.44 6.66 21.50
C LEU A 349 40.72 5.72 22.48
N SER A 350 39.39 5.73 22.45
CA SER A 350 38.56 4.78 23.19
C SER A 350 38.14 3.67 22.22
N PRO A 351 38.53 2.39 22.44
CA PRO A 351 38.15 1.29 21.57
C PRO A 351 36.64 1.19 21.38
N LEU A 352 35.87 1.41 22.44
CA LEU A 352 34.40 1.41 22.40
C LEU A 352 33.85 2.52 21.50
N ALA A 353 34.44 3.72 21.56
CA ALA A 353 34.00 4.84 20.72
C ALA A 353 34.40 4.65 19.24
N VAL A 354 35.54 4.00 18.97
CA VAL A 354 35.94 3.60 17.61
C VAL A 354 34.92 2.62 17.03
N ILE A 355 34.59 1.56 17.77
CA ILE A 355 33.61 0.55 17.34
C ILE A 355 32.25 1.20 17.07
N LEU A 356 31.80 2.10 17.95
CA LEU A 356 30.54 2.82 17.75
C LEU A 356 30.55 3.64 16.45
N ILE A 357 31.62 4.37 16.15
CA ILE A 357 31.73 5.15 14.91
C ILE A 357 31.78 4.24 13.68
N ILE A 358 32.45 3.09 13.76
CA ILE A 358 32.50 2.13 12.65
C ILE A 358 31.10 1.56 12.39
N ILE A 359 30.39 1.13 13.44
CA ILE A 359 29.01 0.62 13.32
C ILE A 359 28.09 1.67 12.71
N LEU A 360 28.13 2.91 13.24
CA LEU A 360 27.34 4.02 12.71
C LEU A 360 27.74 4.35 11.27
N GLY A 361 29.03 4.33 10.94
CA GLY A 361 29.54 4.54 9.59
C GLY A 361 28.98 3.50 8.62
N CYS A 362 29.07 2.21 8.97
CA CYS A 362 28.54 1.09 8.17
C CYS A 362 27.01 1.12 8.03
N ALA A 363 26.30 1.71 8.99
CA ALA A 363 24.84 1.81 8.96
C ALA A 363 24.33 3.10 8.30
N SER A 364 25.05 4.22 8.38
CA SER A 364 24.53 5.54 7.98
C SER A 364 25.18 6.14 6.73
N VAL A 365 26.35 5.66 6.30
CA VAL A 365 27.01 6.14 5.08
C VAL A 365 26.55 5.37 3.83
N PRO A 366 26.48 4.02 3.84
CA PRO A 366 26.02 3.25 2.69
C PRO A 366 24.57 3.52 2.30
N GLU A 367 24.31 3.52 0.99
CA GLU A 367 22.95 3.59 0.46
C GLU A 367 22.21 2.27 0.75
N ALA A 368 20.87 2.32 0.76
CA ALA A 368 20.05 1.12 0.89
C ALA A 368 20.37 0.15 -0.27
N LYS A 369 20.81 -1.08 0.04
CA LYS A 369 21.00 -2.11 -0.98
C LYS A 369 19.64 -2.63 -1.40
N ARG A 370 19.16 -2.14 -2.55
CA ARG A 370 17.99 -2.70 -3.23
C ARG A 370 18.22 -4.21 -3.41
N LYS A 371 17.20 -5.01 -3.07
CA LYS A 371 17.11 -6.39 -3.57
C LYS A 371 16.86 -6.32 -5.08
N ASN A 372 17.89 -6.00 -5.86
CA ASN A 372 17.90 -6.31 -7.27
C ASN A 372 18.36 -7.77 -7.36
N GLY A 373 17.43 -8.64 -7.77
CA GLY A 373 17.77 -9.97 -8.24
C GLY A 373 18.62 -9.88 -9.52
N SER A 374 19.46 -10.90 -9.72
CA SER A 374 20.51 -11.07 -10.75
C SER A 374 21.83 -10.34 -10.46
N GLY A 375 23.01 -10.97 -10.44
CA GLY A 375 23.37 -12.39 -10.55
C GLY A 375 24.90 -12.54 -10.48
N ALA A 376 25.37 -13.57 -9.76
CA ALA A 376 26.53 -14.41 -10.13
C ALA A 376 26.75 -15.51 -9.07
N ALA A 377 26.35 -16.72 -9.46
CA ALA A 377 26.98 -18.01 -9.15
C ALA A 377 27.30 -18.39 -7.68
N SER A 378 26.27 -18.84 -6.96
CA SER A 378 26.26 -20.18 -6.34
C SER A 378 24.86 -20.49 -5.78
N GLY A 379 24.09 -21.31 -6.49
CA GLY A 379 23.08 -22.20 -5.91
C GLY A 379 21.80 -21.63 -5.27
N VAL A 380 21.20 -20.55 -5.81
CA VAL A 380 19.84 -20.14 -5.39
C VAL A 380 18.86 -20.25 -6.56
N LYS A 381 17.85 -21.10 -6.42
CA LYS A 381 16.77 -21.33 -7.40
C LYS A 381 16.10 -20.00 -7.78
N ALA A 382 16.00 -19.71 -9.08
CA ALA A 382 15.30 -18.53 -9.61
C ALA A 382 13.80 -18.61 -9.24
N GLY A 383 13.24 -17.49 -8.78
CA GLY A 383 11.80 -17.36 -8.54
C GLY A 383 11.02 -17.02 -9.82
N PRO A 384 9.69 -17.10 -9.79
CA PRO A 384 8.82 -16.77 -10.93
C PRO A 384 9.06 -15.33 -11.44
N THR A 385 9.09 -15.17 -12.76
CA THR A 385 9.05 -13.87 -13.45
C THR A 385 7.61 -13.55 -13.82
N TYR A 386 7.18 -12.29 -13.69
CA TYR A 386 5.82 -11.84 -14.01
C TYR A 386 5.87 -10.74 -15.07
N ARG A 387 5.05 -10.89 -16.12
CA ARG A 387 4.88 -9.91 -17.20
C ARG A 387 3.45 -9.39 -17.20
N LEU A 388 3.26 -8.07 -17.12
CA LEU A 388 1.97 -7.41 -17.32
C LEU A 388 1.66 -7.44 -18.82
N VAL A 389 0.44 -7.81 -19.17
CA VAL A 389 0.02 -8.01 -20.57
C VAL A 389 -1.14 -7.10 -20.95
N LEU A 390 -2.17 -7.00 -20.12
CA LEU A 390 -3.27 -6.04 -20.31
C LEU A 390 -3.59 -5.36 -18.98
N ASP A 391 -3.91 -4.06 -19.04
CA ASP A 391 -4.37 -3.27 -17.90
C ASP A 391 -5.59 -2.46 -18.31
N SER A 392 -6.71 -2.66 -17.62
CA SER A 392 -7.99 -2.01 -17.93
C SER A 392 -7.96 -0.47 -17.84
N LYS A 393 -6.89 0.13 -17.30
CA LYS A 393 -6.70 1.59 -17.20
C LYS A 393 -5.82 2.20 -18.28
N ILE A 394 -5.34 1.43 -19.25
CA ILE A 394 -4.60 1.99 -20.38
C ILE A 394 -5.55 2.84 -21.25
N ALA A 395 -5.19 4.11 -21.46
CA ALA A 395 -5.98 5.06 -22.25
C ALA A 395 -6.21 4.54 -23.68
N GLY A 396 -7.46 4.63 -24.16
CA GLY A 396 -7.86 4.12 -25.47
C GLY A 396 -8.25 2.64 -25.52
N MET A 397 -8.16 1.90 -24.41
CA MET A 397 -8.67 0.55 -24.35
C MET A 397 -10.21 0.56 -24.27
N PRO A 398 -10.93 -0.19 -25.15
CA PRO A 398 -12.40 -0.23 -25.18
C PRO A 398 -12.92 -1.13 -24.06
N VAL A 399 -12.53 -0.86 -22.82
CA VAL A 399 -12.58 -1.80 -21.70
C VAL A 399 -13.54 -1.33 -20.62
N LYS A 400 -14.53 -2.16 -20.26
CA LYS A 400 -15.41 -1.91 -19.10
C LYS A 400 -14.77 -2.46 -17.82
N GLU A 401 -14.70 -1.66 -16.75
CA GLU A 401 -14.28 -2.14 -15.44
C GLU A 401 -15.26 -3.22 -14.91
N GLY A 402 -14.75 -4.34 -14.41
CA GLY A 402 -15.55 -5.39 -13.77
C GLY A 402 -15.90 -6.64 -14.60
N THR A 403 -15.67 -6.66 -15.92
CA THR A 403 -16.04 -7.79 -16.81
C THR A 403 -14.95 -8.85 -17.03
N TRP A 404 -13.66 -8.53 -16.83
CA TRP A 404 -12.53 -9.33 -17.34
C TRP A 404 -12.46 -10.83 -17.01
N GLY A 405 -12.77 -11.25 -15.78
CA GLY A 405 -12.41 -12.61 -15.35
C GLY A 405 -13.07 -13.76 -16.11
N ARG A 406 -14.28 -13.56 -16.64
CA ARG A 406 -14.96 -14.59 -17.46
C ARG A 406 -14.81 -14.36 -18.96
N HIS A 407 -14.19 -13.26 -19.35
CA HIS A 407 -14.37 -12.65 -20.66
C HIS A 407 -13.06 -12.53 -21.45
N LEU A 408 -11.96 -13.13 -20.99
CA LEU A 408 -10.71 -13.18 -21.75
C LEU A 408 -10.16 -14.60 -21.88
N ASP A 409 -9.31 -14.80 -22.88
CA ASP A 409 -8.51 -16.00 -23.06
C ASP A 409 -7.23 -15.72 -23.87
N PHE A 410 -6.18 -16.50 -23.62
CA PHE A 410 -4.90 -16.40 -24.34
C PHE A 410 -4.82 -17.41 -25.47
N SER A 411 -4.16 -17.05 -26.57
CA SER A 411 -3.80 -18.00 -27.63
C SER A 411 -2.91 -19.11 -27.06
N PRO A 412 -2.86 -20.30 -27.68
CA PRO A 412 -1.99 -21.40 -27.23
C PRO A 412 -0.51 -21.00 -27.12
N SER A 413 -0.03 -20.17 -28.04
CA SER A 413 1.30 -19.55 -28.07
C SER A 413 1.50 -18.43 -27.06
N GLY A 414 0.43 -17.87 -26.48
CA GLY A 414 0.48 -16.75 -25.54
C GLY A 414 0.83 -15.39 -26.17
N ASP A 415 0.87 -15.31 -27.50
CA ASP A 415 1.21 -14.14 -28.30
C ASP A 415 0.01 -13.23 -28.60
N ARG A 416 -1.21 -13.75 -28.42
CA ARG A 416 -2.48 -13.06 -28.70
C ARG A 416 -3.48 -13.33 -27.61
N ILE A 417 -4.40 -12.40 -27.43
CA ILE A 417 -5.42 -12.44 -26.39
C ILE A 417 -6.74 -12.10 -27.03
N VAL A 418 -7.78 -12.87 -26.72
CA VAL A 418 -9.14 -12.49 -27.02
C VAL A 418 -9.81 -12.00 -25.74
N PHE A 419 -10.57 -10.92 -25.83
CA PHE A 419 -11.38 -10.47 -24.71
C PHE A 419 -12.69 -9.84 -25.18
N GLU A 420 -13.72 -9.95 -24.34
CA GLU A 420 -14.96 -9.21 -24.51
C GLU A 420 -14.90 -7.90 -23.73
N SER A 421 -15.38 -6.84 -24.36
CA SER A 421 -15.71 -5.61 -23.66
C SER A 421 -16.71 -4.76 -24.43
N GLN A 422 -17.54 -4.02 -23.68
CA GLN A 422 -18.61 -3.16 -24.22
C GLN A 422 -19.51 -3.92 -25.20
N ASP A 423 -19.80 -5.20 -24.90
CA ASP A 423 -20.60 -6.07 -25.75
C ASP A 423 -19.99 -6.28 -27.15
N LYS A 424 -18.66 -6.24 -27.26
CA LYS A 424 -17.88 -6.54 -28.48
C LYS A 424 -16.74 -7.50 -28.17
N LEU A 425 -16.26 -8.23 -29.18
CA LEU A 425 -15.06 -9.08 -29.05
C LEU A 425 -13.86 -8.41 -29.68
N TYR A 426 -12.75 -8.39 -28.95
CA TYR A 426 -11.47 -7.82 -29.35
C TYR A 426 -10.38 -8.87 -29.36
N ILE A 427 -9.37 -8.65 -30.22
CA ILE A 427 -8.07 -9.30 -30.11
C ILE A 427 -7.01 -8.25 -29.84
N ALA A 428 -6.08 -8.60 -28.95
CA ALA A 428 -4.83 -7.91 -28.71
C ALA A 428 -3.62 -8.82 -28.98
N ASP A 429 -2.48 -8.22 -29.29
CA ASP A 429 -1.17 -8.86 -29.20
C ASP A 429 -0.72 -9.02 -27.74
N GLU A 430 0.36 -9.75 -27.50
CA GLU A 430 0.91 -10.04 -26.17
C GLU A 430 1.43 -8.82 -25.40
N THR A 431 1.59 -7.69 -26.07
CA THR A 431 1.96 -6.41 -25.48
C THR A 431 0.75 -5.52 -25.21
N GLY A 432 -0.44 -5.90 -25.67
CA GLY A 432 -1.65 -5.09 -25.53
C GLY A 432 -1.63 -3.80 -26.38
N THR A 433 -0.74 -3.72 -27.36
CA THR A 433 -0.49 -2.53 -28.19
C THR A 433 -1.32 -2.51 -29.47
N LEU A 434 -1.63 -3.68 -30.04
CA LEU A 434 -2.43 -3.80 -31.25
C LEU A 434 -3.80 -4.38 -30.90
N ILE A 435 -4.76 -3.51 -30.56
CA ILE A 435 -6.13 -3.90 -30.24
C ILE A 435 -7.02 -3.67 -31.47
N ARG A 436 -7.74 -4.70 -31.90
CA ARG A 436 -8.77 -4.57 -32.94
C ARG A 436 -10.05 -5.33 -32.60
N PRO A 437 -11.24 -4.79 -32.92
CA PRO A 437 -12.46 -5.57 -32.83
C PRO A 437 -12.43 -6.71 -33.86
N ILE A 438 -12.86 -7.89 -33.45
CA ILE A 438 -13.05 -9.05 -34.33
C ILE A 438 -14.52 -9.34 -34.60
N LEU A 439 -15.40 -8.83 -33.73
CA LEU A 439 -16.84 -8.88 -33.88
C LEU A 439 -17.45 -7.60 -33.32
N ASP A 440 -18.11 -6.85 -34.21
CA ASP A 440 -18.84 -5.63 -33.90
C ASP A 440 -20.22 -5.72 -34.57
N ASN A 441 -21.28 -5.30 -33.86
CA ASN A 441 -22.66 -5.24 -34.38
C ASN A 441 -23.21 -6.56 -34.98
N PHE A 442 -23.18 -7.66 -34.21
CA PHE A 442 -23.69 -8.98 -34.65
C PHE A 442 -25.19 -9.17 -34.36
N ALA A 443 -26.04 -8.30 -34.91
CA ALA A 443 -27.49 -8.37 -34.70
C ALA A 443 -28.08 -9.74 -35.14
N PRO A 444 -29.08 -10.30 -34.43
CA PRO A 444 -29.77 -9.77 -33.26
C PRO A 444 -29.09 -10.09 -31.92
N TRP A 445 -27.80 -10.43 -31.91
CA TRP A 445 -27.03 -10.76 -30.71
C TRP A 445 -26.30 -9.54 -30.17
N ASP A 446 -26.63 -9.19 -28.92
CA ASP A 446 -26.27 -7.88 -28.36
C ASP A 446 -25.31 -7.99 -27.17
N SER A 447 -24.91 -9.21 -26.76
CA SER A 447 -23.96 -9.41 -25.67
C SER A 447 -23.16 -10.70 -25.84
N PHE A 448 -21.87 -10.65 -25.56
CA PHE A 448 -20.93 -11.75 -25.74
C PHE A 448 -20.27 -12.16 -24.42
N ALA A 449 -19.86 -13.42 -24.28
CA ALA A 449 -19.20 -13.93 -23.08
C ALA A 449 -18.31 -15.14 -23.35
N TRP A 450 -17.37 -15.39 -22.45
CA TRP A 450 -16.47 -16.56 -22.46
C TRP A 450 -15.77 -16.85 -23.80
N PRO A 451 -15.07 -15.88 -24.41
CA PRO A 451 -14.29 -16.19 -25.59
C PRO A 451 -13.17 -17.18 -25.24
N ARG A 452 -12.95 -18.19 -26.09
CA ARG A 452 -11.97 -19.26 -25.91
C ARG A 452 -11.22 -19.57 -27.19
N TRP A 453 -9.90 -19.54 -27.11
CA TRP A 453 -9.05 -20.03 -28.18
C TRP A 453 -9.13 -21.54 -28.29
N SER A 454 -9.27 -22.00 -29.51
CA SER A 454 -9.00 -23.38 -29.89
C SER A 454 -7.52 -23.73 -29.61
N PRO A 455 -7.20 -24.99 -29.31
CA PRO A 455 -5.82 -25.42 -29.02
C PRO A 455 -4.83 -25.22 -30.17
N ASP A 456 -5.31 -25.12 -31.41
CA ASP A 456 -4.50 -24.84 -32.60
C ASP A 456 -4.37 -23.34 -32.91
N GLY A 457 -5.08 -22.49 -32.18
CA GLY A 457 -5.07 -21.03 -32.36
C GLY A 457 -5.76 -20.55 -33.64
N ARG A 458 -6.62 -21.35 -34.28
CA ARG A 458 -7.28 -21.00 -35.55
C ARG A 458 -8.72 -20.52 -35.42
N GLN A 459 -9.35 -20.82 -34.29
CA GLN A 459 -10.76 -20.52 -34.02
C GLN A 459 -10.96 -19.98 -32.60
N ILE A 460 -11.99 -19.15 -32.44
CA ILE A 460 -12.43 -18.60 -31.15
C ILE A 460 -13.88 -18.99 -30.95
N ALA A 461 -14.18 -19.70 -29.86
CA ALA A 461 -15.54 -20.00 -29.44
C ALA A 461 -16.02 -18.99 -28.40
N TYR A 462 -17.28 -18.60 -28.43
CA TYR A 462 -17.85 -17.65 -27.48
C TYR A 462 -19.36 -17.87 -27.32
N GLY A 463 -19.91 -17.47 -26.18
CA GLY A 463 -21.36 -17.39 -25.97
C GLY A 463 -21.89 -16.03 -26.43
N ALA A 464 -23.05 -16.03 -27.07
CA ALA A 464 -23.79 -14.83 -27.45
C ALA A 464 -25.19 -14.85 -26.82
N SER A 465 -25.69 -13.69 -26.43
CA SER A 465 -27.00 -13.51 -25.81
C SER A 465 -27.81 -12.43 -26.52
N ARG A 466 -29.12 -12.63 -26.62
CA ARG A 466 -30.09 -11.66 -27.15
C ARG A 466 -31.34 -11.62 -26.30
N LYS A 467 -32.01 -10.47 -26.28
CA LYS A 467 -33.37 -10.37 -25.72
C LYS A 467 -34.38 -10.79 -26.78
N ALA A 468 -35.32 -11.65 -26.42
CA ALA A 468 -36.42 -12.06 -27.27
C ALA A 468 -37.74 -11.85 -26.53
N THR A 469 -38.77 -11.40 -27.25
CA THR A 469 -40.13 -11.27 -26.71
C THR A 469 -40.92 -12.53 -27.04
N SER A 470 -41.42 -13.22 -26.01
CA SER A 470 -42.32 -14.37 -26.13
C SER A 470 -43.42 -14.22 -25.09
N ASP A 471 -44.69 -14.33 -25.48
CA ASP A 471 -45.86 -14.28 -24.58
C ASP A 471 -45.85 -13.09 -23.60
N SER A 472 -45.59 -11.88 -24.13
CA SER A 472 -45.54 -10.62 -23.36
C SER A 472 -44.47 -10.58 -22.25
N ARG A 473 -43.49 -11.50 -22.26
CA ARG A 473 -42.33 -11.50 -21.36
C ARG A 473 -41.03 -11.38 -22.16
N VAL A 474 -40.14 -10.52 -21.68
CA VAL A 474 -38.78 -10.40 -22.21
C VAL A 474 -37.95 -11.56 -21.64
N VAL A 475 -37.49 -12.46 -22.52
CA VAL A 475 -36.63 -13.59 -22.16
C VAL A 475 -35.25 -13.41 -22.76
N THR A 476 -34.21 -13.88 -22.05
CA THR A 476 -32.85 -13.95 -22.59
C THR A 476 -32.68 -15.27 -23.34
N VAL A 477 -32.20 -15.19 -24.58
CA VAL A 477 -31.87 -16.33 -25.44
C VAL A 477 -30.36 -16.34 -25.66
N ASN A 478 -29.76 -17.53 -25.65
CA ASN A 478 -28.31 -17.68 -25.73
C ASN A 478 -27.96 -18.77 -26.76
N ALA A 479 -26.85 -18.60 -27.48
CA ALA A 479 -26.21 -19.67 -28.25
C ALA A 479 -24.67 -19.55 -28.22
N ILE A 480 -23.97 -20.64 -28.57
CA ILE A 480 -22.52 -20.70 -28.74
C ILE A 480 -22.20 -20.51 -30.22
N PHE A 481 -21.22 -19.65 -30.48
CA PHE A 481 -20.69 -19.34 -31.80
C PHE A 481 -19.20 -19.60 -31.88
N VAL A 482 -18.70 -19.78 -33.10
CA VAL A 482 -17.28 -19.86 -33.41
C VAL A 482 -16.95 -18.93 -34.57
N LEU A 483 -15.81 -18.23 -34.48
CA LEU A 483 -15.27 -17.40 -35.56
C LEU A 483 -13.75 -17.55 -35.70
N SER A 484 -13.21 -17.07 -36.83
CA SER A 484 -11.76 -16.95 -37.02
C SER A 484 -11.20 -15.74 -36.23
N PRO A 485 -9.98 -15.83 -35.68
CA PRO A 485 -9.27 -14.70 -35.08
C PRO A 485 -9.10 -13.50 -36.03
N ASP A 486 -9.06 -13.75 -37.33
CA ASP A 486 -8.92 -12.69 -38.34
C ASP A 486 -10.26 -12.03 -38.68
N GLY A 487 -11.34 -12.43 -38.00
CA GLY A 487 -12.70 -11.98 -38.25
C GLY A 487 -13.44 -12.91 -39.22
N GLY A 488 -14.56 -12.43 -39.75
CA GLY A 488 -15.43 -13.18 -40.66
C GLY A 488 -16.77 -13.55 -40.04
N THR A 489 -17.59 -14.28 -40.80
CA THR A 489 -18.97 -14.61 -40.40
C THR A 489 -18.98 -15.64 -39.24
N PRO A 490 -19.59 -15.31 -38.09
CA PRO A 490 -19.73 -16.27 -37.02
C PRO A 490 -20.58 -17.47 -37.41
N ARG A 491 -20.15 -18.66 -36.98
CA ARG A 491 -20.89 -19.90 -37.17
C ARG A 491 -21.53 -20.34 -35.85
N GLN A 492 -22.85 -20.42 -35.83
CA GLN A 492 -23.60 -20.93 -34.69
C GLN A 492 -23.38 -22.44 -34.54
N ILE A 493 -23.10 -22.90 -33.33
CA ILE A 493 -22.88 -24.32 -33.02
C ILE A 493 -24.07 -24.91 -32.28
N THR A 494 -24.64 -24.19 -31.31
CA THR A 494 -25.77 -24.70 -30.53
C THR A 494 -27.10 -24.14 -31.02
N PRO A 495 -28.20 -24.88 -30.89
CA PRO A 495 -29.54 -24.31 -30.93
C PRO A 495 -29.72 -23.18 -29.90
N GLU A 496 -30.67 -22.29 -30.15
CA GLU A 496 -31.02 -21.22 -29.22
C GLU A 496 -31.62 -21.76 -27.90
N ARG A 497 -31.08 -21.34 -26.76
CA ARG A 497 -31.55 -21.75 -25.42
C ARG A 497 -32.05 -20.57 -24.60
N ARG A 498 -33.25 -20.73 -24.01
CA ARG A 498 -33.88 -19.73 -23.11
C ARG A 498 -33.29 -19.79 -21.69
N GLY A 499 -33.11 -18.64 -21.07
CA GLY A 499 -32.69 -18.51 -19.67
C GLY A 499 -31.48 -17.59 -19.48
N HIS A 500 -31.13 -17.24 -18.24
CA HIS A 500 -29.91 -16.48 -17.97
C HIS A 500 -28.69 -17.41 -17.99
N MET A 501 -27.75 -17.15 -18.92
CA MET A 501 -26.37 -17.65 -18.89
C MET A 501 -26.17 -19.18 -18.81
N PRO A 502 -26.65 -19.98 -19.80
CA PRO A 502 -26.58 -21.45 -19.78
C PRO A 502 -25.23 -22.05 -20.25
N PHE A 503 -24.19 -21.25 -20.50
CA PHE A 503 -22.91 -21.71 -21.08
C PHE A 503 -21.69 -21.38 -20.23
N ALA A 504 -21.81 -21.54 -18.90
CA ALA A 504 -20.61 -21.62 -18.06
C ALA A 504 -19.69 -22.75 -18.58
N TRP A 505 -18.38 -22.72 -18.28
CA TRP A 505 -17.41 -23.74 -18.73
C TRP A 505 -17.16 -23.84 -20.22
N LEU A 506 -17.52 -22.82 -21.03
CA LEU A 506 -17.12 -22.88 -22.43
C LEU A 506 -15.60 -23.09 -22.53
N ARG A 507 -15.23 -24.23 -23.13
CA ARG A 507 -13.86 -24.76 -23.29
C ARG A 507 -13.79 -25.63 -24.53
N TRP A 508 -12.66 -25.59 -25.21
CA TRP A 508 -12.34 -26.56 -26.24
C TRP A 508 -11.81 -27.85 -25.60
N THR A 509 -12.10 -28.99 -26.21
CA THR A 509 -11.28 -30.18 -25.98
C THR A 509 -9.90 -29.98 -26.60
N TYR A 510 -8.86 -30.59 -26.03
CA TYR A 510 -7.47 -30.41 -26.49
C TYR A 510 -7.21 -30.89 -27.92
N ASP A 511 -8.07 -31.77 -28.46
CA ASP A 511 -8.03 -32.17 -29.87
C ASP A 511 -8.53 -31.08 -30.85
N GLY A 512 -9.11 -29.99 -30.33
CA GLY A 512 -9.68 -28.89 -31.11
C GLY A 512 -10.96 -29.23 -31.88
N LYS A 513 -11.56 -30.41 -31.67
CA LYS A 513 -12.72 -30.89 -32.44
C LYS A 513 -14.06 -30.65 -31.75
N HIS A 514 -14.07 -30.46 -30.44
CA HIS A 514 -15.29 -30.39 -29.65
C HIS A 514 -15.29 -29.19 -28.70
N LEU A 515 -16.50 -28.75 -28.35
CA LEU A 515 -16.77 -27.69 -27.38
C LEU A 515 -17.51 -28.26 -26.18
N THR A 516 -17.00 -27.98 -25.00
CA THR A 516 -17.62 -28.34 -23.72
C THR A 516 -18.25 -27.12 -23.09
N TYR A 517 -19.43 -27.28 -22.49
CA TYR A 517 -20.07 -26.26 -21.66
C TYR A 517 -20.93 -26.91 -20.56
N LEU A 518 -21.26 -26.12 -19.56
CA LEU A 518 -22.09 -26.48 -18.43
C LEU A 518 -23.50 -25.90 -18.59
N GLY A 519 -24.46 -26.79 -18.83
CA GLY A 519 -25.90 -26.51 -18.75
C GLY A 519 -26.47 -26.72 -17.34
N PHE A 520 -27.77 -26.46 -17.18
CA PHE A 520 -28.47 -26.67 -15.91
C PHE A 520 -28.56 -28.16 -15.52
N ASP A 521 -28.68 -29.02 -16.53
CA ASP A 521 -28.88 -30.45 -16.50
C ASP A 521 -27.58 -31.25 -16.48
N GLY A 522 -26.46 -30.69 -16.95
CA GLY A 522 -25.19 -31.40 -16.98
C GLY A 522 -24.09 -30.67 -17.74
N VAL A 523 -23.01 -31.39 -18.03
CA VAL A 523 -21.91 -30.94 -18.89
C VAL A 523 -22.14 -31.55 -20.27
N HIS A 524 -22.25 -30.69 -21.27
CA HIS A 524 -22.42 -31.08 -22.66
C HIS A 524 -21.10 -30.92 -23.40
N THR A 525 -20.76 -31.88 -24.23
CA THR A 525 -19.63 -31.84 -25.17
C THR A 525 -20.20 -32.02 -26.56
N LEU A 526 -20.06 -31.00 -27.41
CA LEU A 526 -20.62 -30.96 -28.76
C LEU A 526 -19.53 -31.00 -29.80
N ALA A 527 -19.80 -31.66 -30.92
CA ALA A 527 -19.03 -31.46 -32.14
C ALA A 527 -19.35 -30.09 -32.74
N LEU A 528 -18.48 -29.67 -33.66
CA LEU A 528 -18.61 -28.39 -34.34
C LEU A 528 -19.83 -28.29 -35.25
N ASP A 529 -20.51 -29.38 -35.60
CA ASP A 529 -21.80 -29.36 -36.31
C ASP A 529 -23.01 -29.20 -35.36
N GLY A 530 -22.77 -29.12 -34.05
CA GLY A 530 -23.80 -29.00 -33.02
C GLY A 530 -24.31 -30.33 -32.47
N SER A 531 -23.87 -31.47 -33.02
CA SER A 531 -24.24 -32.80 -32.51
C SER A 531 -23.62 -33.06 -31.13
N GLU A 532 -24.37 -33.72 -30.26
CA GLU A 532 -23.90 -34.08 -28.92
C GLU A 532 -23.00 -35.31 -28.99
N VAL A 533 -21.75 -35.13 -28.57
CA VAL A 533 -20.72 -36.19 -28.55
C VAL A 533 -20.65 -36.86 -27.19
N ARG A 534 -20.88 -36.09 -26.12
CA ARG A 534 -20.86 -36.60 -24.76
C ARG A 534 -21.70 -35.72 -23.83
N PHE A 535 -22.45 -36.35 -22.94
CA PHE A 535 -23.21 -35.69 -21.89
C PHE A 535 -22.89 -36.32 -20.53
N ILE A 536 -22.58 -35.48 -19.53
CA ILE A 536 -22.39 -35.89 -18.14
C ILE A 536 -23.48 -35.21 -17.31
N PRO A 537 -24.46 -35.94 -16.77
CA PRO A 537 -25.58 -35.33 -16.07
C PRO A 537 -25.13 -34.75 -14.72
N SER A 538 -25.83 -33.71 -14.25
CA SER A 538 -25.53 -32.99 -13.00
C SER A 538 -25.46 -33.90 -11.78
N LYS A 539 -26.24 -34.99 -11.75
CA LYS A 539 -26.23 -35.99 -10.67
C LYS A 539 -24.91 -36.75 -10.54
N ASP A 540 -24.15 -36.86 -11.62
CA ASP A 540 -22.86 -37.58 -11.66
C ASP A 540 -21.68 -36.66 -11.33
N LEU A 541 -21.95 -35.40 -10.98
CA LEU A 541 -20.98 -34.39 -10.58
C LEU A 541 -21.14 -34.08 -9.08
N PRO A 542 -20.58 -34.91 -8.19
CA PRO A 542 -20.69 -34.68 -6.75
C PRO A 542 -20.16 -33.30 -6.35
N GLY A 543 -20.84 -32.67 -5.40
CA GLY A 543 -20.50 -31.32 -4.91
C GLY A 543 -20.84 -30.18 -5.87
N LYS A 544 -21.38 -30.45 -7.06
CA LYS A 544 -21.71 -29.41 -8.04
C LYS A 544 -22.78 -28.45 -7.49
N HIS A 545 -22.47 -27.16 -7.49
CA HIS A 545 -23.41 -26.12 -7.09
C HIS A 545 -24.20 -25.59 -8.28
N HIS A 546 -25.53 -25.47 -8.15
CA HIS A 546 -26.42 -25.13 -9.26
C HIS A 546 -26.25 -23.72 -9.85
N ARG A 547 -25.46 -22.81 -9.26
CA ARG A 547 -25.56 -21.39 -9.67
C ARG A 547 -24.33 -20.51 -9.88
N ARG A 548 -23.10 -20.69 -9.36
CA ARG A 548 -22.10 -19.58 -9.54
C ARG A 548 -20.61 -19.87 -9.75
N HIS A 549 -19.94 -20.90 -9.25
CA HIS A 549 -18.46 -20.94 -9.30
C HIS A 549 -17.87 -22.35 -9.42
N SER A 550 -18.50 -23.22 -10.19
CA SER A 550 -17.81 -24.41 -10.64
C SER A 550 -17.02 -23.97 -11.89
N ASP A 551 -15.82 -24.48 -12.14
CA ASP A 551 -15.02 -24.35 -13.38
C ASP A 551 -14.56 -25.76 -13.73
N GLY A 552 -14.53 -26.14 -15.01
CA GLY A 552 -14.17 -27.48 -15.42
C GLY A 552 -13.44 -27.54 -16.77
N GLU A 553 -12.50 -28.48 -16.89
CA GLU A 553 -11.66 -28.67 -18.07
C GLU A 553 -11.29 -30.14 -18.24
N TYR A 554 -11.39 -30.65 -19.47
CA TYR A 554 -10.89 -31.98 -19.79
C TYR A 554 -9.36 -31.98 -19.84
N SER A 555 -8.76 -33.05 -19.36
CA SER A 555 -7.35 -33.37 -19.57
C SER A 555 -6.98 -33.43 -21.06
N PRO A 556 -5.69 -33.21 -21.41
CA PRO A 556 -5.24 -33.23 -22.80
C PRO A 556 -5.53 -34.53 -23.56
N ASN A 557 -5.51 -35.67 -22.86
CA ASN A 557 -5.87 -36.97 -23.44
C ASN A 557 -7.39 -37.22 -23.50
N GLY A 558 -8.21 -36.29 -22.99
CA GLY A 558 -9.67 -36.37 -22.99
C GLY A 558 -10.27 -37.42 -22.06
N ARG A 559 -9.46 -38.10 -21.23
CA ARG A 559 -9.90 -39.21 -20.36
C ARG A 559 -10.44 -38.75 -19.01
N TRP A 560 -10.11 -37.55 -18.59
CA TRP A 560 -10.44 -37.01 -17.27
C TRP A 560 -11.02 -35.62 -17.37
N LEU A 561 -12.07 -35.33 -16.59
CA LEU A 561 -12.63 -34.00 -16.38
C LEU A 561 -12.23 -33.53 -14.99
N ALA A 562 -11.44 -32.46 -14.91
CA ALA A 562 -11.18 -31.78 -13.64
C ALA A 562 -12.25 -30.70 -13.45
N TYR A 563 -12.87 -30.61 -12.27
CA TYR A 563 -13.85 -29.58 -11.97
C TYR A 563 -13.86 -29.16 -10.50
N CYS A 564 -14.40 -27.97 -10.22
CA CYS A 564 -14.59 -27.47 -8.86
C CYS A 564 -15.96 -27.88 -8.29
N GLY A 565 -15.99 -28.50 -7.11
CA GLY A 565 -17.21 -28.95 -6.41
C GLY A 565 -17.12 -28.74 -4.89
N ARG A 566 -18.25 -28.50 -4.23
CA ARG A 566 -18.34 -28.37 -2.77
C ARG A 566 -17.90 -29.65 -2.06
N ARG A 567 -17.32 -29.49 -0.88
CA ARG A 567 -17.08 -30.59 0.06
C ARG A 567 -18.41 -31.20 0.51
N LYS A 568 -18.39 -32.50 0.81
CA LYS A 568 -19.54 -33.21 1.38
C LYS A 568 -19.75 -32.93 2.87
N ASP A 569 -18.78 -32.33 3.55
CA ASP A 569 -18.82 -32.04 4.99
C ASP A 569 -19.80 -30.88 5.30
N PRO A 570 -20.83 -31.10 6.15
CA PRO A 570 -21.76 -30.06 6.58
C PRO A 570 -21.10 -28.87 7.31
N SER A 571 -19.98 -29.10 8.00
CA SER A 571 -19.27 -28.06 8.77
C SER A 571 -18.49 -27.08 7.89
N GLU A 572 -18.24 -27.45 6.63
CA GLU A 572 -17.50 -26.68 5.63
C GLU A 572 -18.33 -26.43 4.37
N GLU A 573 -19.66 -26.31 4.51
CA GLU A 573 -20.63 -26.31 3.41
C GLU A 573 -20.36 -25.27 2.28
N ARG A 574 -19.47 -24.31 2.50
CA ARG A 574 -19.03 -23.28 1.53
C ARG A 574 -17.64 -23.51 0.93
N ALA A 575 -16.84 -24.45 1.43
CA ALA A 575 -15.53 -24.80 0.89
C ALA A 575 -15.66 -25.66 -0.37
N THR A 576 -14.72 -25.49 -1.30
CA THR A 576 -14.71 -26.18 -2.59
C THR A 576 -13.40 -26.92 -2.79
N ASP A 577 -13.47 -28.12 -3.34
CA ASP A 577 -12.35 -28.94 -3.76
C ASP A 577 -12.30 -29.08 -5.28
N VAL A 578 -11.13 -29.50 -5.75
CA VAL A 578 -10.94 -29.94 -7.13
C VAL A 578 -11.21 -31.44 -7.20
N TRP A 579 -12.17 -31.80 -8.04
CA TRP A 579 -12.58 -33.16 -8.33
C TRP A 579 -12.07 -33.58 -9.69
N ILE A 580 -11.70 -34.85 -9.84
CA ILE A 580 -11.41 -35.48 -11.13
C ILE A 580 -12.43 -36.59 -11.37
N LEU A 581 -13.08 -36.56 -12.54
CA LEU A 581 -14.07 -37.53 -12.99
C LEU A 581 -13.57 -38.22 -14.27
N PRO A 582 -13.72 -39.56 -14.41
CA PRO A 582 -13.49 -40.23 -15.69
C PRO A 582 -14.46 -39.71 -16.76
N ALA A 583 -13.93 -39.34 -17.91
CA ALA A 583 -14.69 -38.86 -19.06
C ALA A 583 -15.70 -39.87 -19.61
N ALA A 584 -15.45 -41.17 -19.42
CA ALA A 584 -16.37 -42.24 -19.80
C ALA A 584 -17.55 -42.42 -18.80
N GLY A 585 -17.61 -41.59 -17.75
CA GLY A 585 -18.49 -41.80 -16.62
C GLY A 585 -17.87 -42.70 -15.56
N GLY A 586 -18.36 -42.60 -14.32
CA GLY A 586 -17.83 -43.34 -13.17
C GLY A 586 -17.82 -42.49 -11.92
N GLN A 587 -17.06 -42.93 -10.91
CA GLN A 587 -16.98 -42.24 -9.64
C GLN A 587 -15.96 -41.09 -9.71
N ALA A 588 -16.39 -39.86 -9.35
CA ALA A 588 -15.48 -38.74 -9.19
C ALA A 588 -14.69 -38.85 -7.89
N GLN A 589 -13.42 -38.44 -7.93
CA GLN A 589 -12.52 -38.40 -6.77
C GLN A 589 -12.08 -36.97 -6.48
N ALA A 590 -12.07 -36.58 -5.21
CA ALA A 590 -11.51 -35.29 -4.78
C ALA A 590 -9.99 -35.40 -4.64
N LEU A 591 -9.26 -34.36 -5.07
CA LEU A 591 -7.81 -34.27 -4.88
C LEU A 591 -7.46 -33.98 -3.42
N ARG A 592 -6.33 -34.51 -2.96
CA ARG A 592 -5.80 -34.30 -1.61
C ARG A 592 -5.01 -32.99 -1.58
N LEU A 593 -5.73 -31.88 -1.45
CA LEU A 593 -5.16 -30.53 -1.48
C LEU A 593 -5.00 -29.92 -0.08
N SER A 594 -4.22 -28.83 0.00
CA SER A 594 -4.04 -28.07 1.24
C SER A 594 -5.38 -27.51 1.78
N PRO A 595 -5.53 -27.25 3.09
CA PRO A 595 -6.76 -26.67 3.64
C PRO A 595 -7.12 -25.32 2.98
N GLY A 596 -8.37 -25.17 2.52
CA GLY A 596 -8.86 -23.94 1.88
C GLY A 596 -9.91 -24.21 0.80
N SER A 597 -10.45 -23.15 0.19
CA SER A 597 -11.32 -23.25 -1.00
C SER A 597 -10.47 -23.20 -2.27
N HIS A 598 -10.69 -24.16 -3.16
CA HIS A 598 -9.97 -24.32 -4.43
C HIS A 598 -10.88 -24.05 -5.63
N ARG A 599 -10.38 -23.36 -6.65
CA ARG A 599 -11.17 -22.92 -7.83
C ARG A 599 -10.32 -22.89 -9.10
N TYR A 600 -10.98 -22.78 -10.25
CA TYR A 600 -10.36 -22.58 -11.56
C TYR A 600 -9.28 -23.64 -11.91
N PRO A 601 -9.59 -24.96 -11.85
CA PRO A 601 -8.63 -25.98 -12.28
C PRO A 601 -8.36 -25.84 -13.78
N THR A 602 -7.09 -25.91 -14.18
CA THR A 602 -6.65 -25.94 -15.57
C THR A 602 -5.50 -26.92 -15.74
N TRP A 603 -5.55 -27.72 -16.80
CA TRP A 603 -4.51 -28.71 -17.07
C TRP A 603 -3.30 -28.04 -17.73
N ALA A 604 -2.12 -28.53 -17.39
CA ALA A 604 -0.96 -28.32 -18.24
C ALA A 604 -1.14 -29.10 -19.55
N PRO A 605 -0.65 -28.58 -20.70
CA PRO A 605 -0.77 -29.26 -21.99
C PRO A 605 -0.15 -30.67 -22.04
N ASP A 606 0.81 -30.97 -21.16
CA ASP A 606 1.42 -32.30 -21.01
C ASP A 606 0.50 -33.32 -20.28
N GLY A 607 -0.59 -32.86 -19.66
CA GLY A 607 -1.51 -33.67 -18.86
C GLY A 607 -0.94 -34.16 -17.53
N ARG A 608 0.28 -33.77 -17.16
CA ARG A 608 0.99 -34.24 -15.97
C ARG A 608 0.84 -33.30 -14.78
N SER A 609 0.33 -32.10 -15.00
CA SER A 609 0.14 -31.10 -13.95
C SER A 609 -1.23 -30.46 -14.03
N LEU A 610 -1.78 -30.10 -12.88
CA LEU A 610 -2.99 -29.31 -12.74
C LEU A 610 -2.67 -28.04 -11.97
N TYR A 611 -2.99 -26.89 -12.55
CA TYR A 611 -2.94 -25.60 -11.88
C TYR A 611 -4.32 -25.22 -11.36
N PHE A 612 -4.39 -24.57 -10.22
CA PHE A 612 -5.65 -24.13 -9.61
C PHE A 612 -5.39 -22.94 -8.68
N VAL A 613 -6.44 -22.19 -8.35
CA VAL A 613 -6.36 -21.15 -7.32
C VAL A 613 -6.76 -21.74 -5.98
N SER A 614 -5.94 -21.54 -4.95
CA SER A 614 -6.28 -21.91 -3.57
C SER A 614 -6.31 -20.69 -2.66
N GLY A 615 -7.34 -20.63 -1.81
CA GLY A 615 -7.42 -19.73 -0.66
C GLY A 615 -6.71 -20.22 0.60
N ALA A 616 -5.84 -21.24 0.50
CA ALA A 616 -5.02 -21.70 1.62
C ALA A 616 -4.04 -20.62 2.12
N ALA A 617 -3.58 -19.75 1.21
CA ALA A 617 -2.93 -18.49 1.57
C ALA A 617 -4.01 -17.40 1.72
N ASP A 618 -3.84 -16.46 2.66
CA ASP A 618 -4.82 -15.41 3.02
C ASP A 618 -5.50 -14.68 1.85
N THR A 619 -4.86 -14.69 0.68
CA THR A 619 -5.40 -14.28 -0.62
C THR A 619 -5.26 -15.41 -1.64
N GLY A 620 -6.25 -15.56 -2.53
CA GLY A 620 -6.26 -16.63 -3.54
C GLY A 620 -5.04 -16.54 -4.46
N ASN A 621 -4.21 -17.58 -4.45
CA ASN A 621 -2.98 -17.70 -5.23
C ASN A 621 -2.99 -18.95 -6.11
N ILE A 622 -2.13 -19.02 -7.12
CA ILE A 622 -1.98 -20.19 -8.00
C ILE A 622 -1.16 -21.25 -7.30
N TRP A 623 -1.66 -22.48 -7.35
CA TRP A 623 -1.02 -23.69 -6.89
C TRP A 623 -0.94 -24.69 -8.04
N LYS A 624 0.05 -25.58 -7.97
CA LYS A 624 0.31 -26.66 -8.91
C LYS A 624 0.30 -27.98 -8.16
N VAL A 625 -0.28 -29.01 -8.77
CA VAL A 625 -0.15 -30.39 -8.30
C VAL A 625 0.15 -31.31 -9.47
N ALA A 626 1.02 -32.30 -9.29
CA ALA A 626 1.28 -33.29 -10.32
C ALA A 626 0.20 -34.37 -10.31
N ILE A 627 -0.22 -34.79 -11.50
CA ILE A 627 -1.24 -35.81 -11.73
C ILE A 627 -0.69 -36.84 -12.71
N ASP A 628 -0.95 -38.10 -12.48
CA ASP A 628 -0.72 -39.15 -13.46
C ASP A 628 -1.77 -39.04 -14.59
N PRO A 629 -1.38 -38.80 -15.85
CA PRO A 629 -2.34 -38.63 -16.95
C PRO A 629 -3.13 -39.90 -17.27
N GLU A 630 -2.61 -41.08 -16.93
CA GLU A 630 -3.25 -42.37 -17.23
C GLU A 630 -4.21 -42.80 -16.13
N THR A 631 -3.90 -42.52 -14.86
CA THR A 631 -4.70 -42.98 -13.70
C THR A 631 -5.43 -41.86 -12.96
N ALA A 632 -5.17 -40.60 -13.30
CA ALA A 632 -5.60 -39.40 -12.57
C ALA A 632 -5.19 -39.36 -11.09
N LEU A 633 -4.22 -40.19 -10.68
CA LEU A 633 -3.73 -40.19 -9.31
C LEU A 633 -2.82 -38.98 -9.06
N GLN A 634 -3.07 -38.29 -7.94
CA GLN A 634 -2.21 -37.22 -7.46
C GLN A 634 -0.82 -37.75 -7.11
N ARG A 635 0.21 -37.08 -7.62
CA ARG A 635 1.62 -37.34 -7.30
C ARG A 635 2.20 -36.19 -6.49
N GLY A 636 2.67 -36.49 -5.28
CA GLY A 636 3.28 -35.50 -4.39
C GLY A 636 2.28 -34.51 -3.77
N GLN A 637 2.84 -33.51 -3.08
CA GLN A 637 2.09 -32.47 -2.40
C GLN A 637 1.85 -31.27 -3.33
N PRO A 638 0.72 -30.54 -3.20
CA PRO A 638 0.52 -29.31 -3.93
C PRO A 638 1.59 -28.25 -3.59
N GLN A 639 2.01 -27.50 -4.60
CA GLN A 639 3.01 -26.45 -4.48
C GLN A 639 2.40 -25.08 -4.82
N GLN A 640 2.59 -24.10 -3.94
CA GLN A 640 2.22 -22.72 -4.23
C GLN A 640 3.17 -22.10 -5.26
N MET A 641 2.61 -21.47 -6.30
CA MET A 641 3.36 -20.90 -7.42
C MET A 641 3.44 -19.37 -7.34
N THR A 642 2.39 -18.71 -6.84
CA THR A 642 2.34 -17.25 -6.65
C THR A 642 2.19 -16.89 -5.17
N PHE A 643 2.69 -15.72 -4.77
CA PHE A 643 2.79 -15.30 -3.36
C PHE A 643 2.27 -13.88 -3.14
N PHE A 644 1.20 -13.50 -3.84
CA PHE A 644 0.55 -12.20 -3.62
C PHE A 644 -0.16 -12.21 -2.27
N ASN A 645 -0.11 -11.10 -1.54
CA ASN A 645 -0.76 -10.95 -0.21
C ASN A 645 -1.80 -9.82 -0.20
N ASP A 646 -1.82 -8.99 -1.23
CA ASP A 646 -2.71 -7.83 -1.41
C ASP A 646 -3.43 -7.86 -2.77
N ALA A 647 -3.43 -9.01 -3.42
CA ALA A 647 -4.08 -9.21 -4.70
C ALA A 647 -4.85 -10.52 -4.73
N LYS A 648 -5.94 -10.52 -5.47
CA LYS A 648 -6.69 -11.72 -5.79
C LYS A 648 -6.23 -12.21 -7.15
N VAL A 649 -5.73 -13.45 -7.20
CA VAL A 649 -5.40 -14.14 -8.45
C VAL A 649 -6.58 -15.01 -8.88
N THR A 650 -6.99 -14.89 -10.14
CA THR A 650 -8.11 -15.66 -10.71
C THR A 650 -7.79 -16.16 -12.12
N PHE A 651 -8.53 -17.19 -12.56
CA PHE A 651 -8.49 -17.74 -13.92
C PHE A 651 -7.08 -18.06 -14.44
N PRO A 652 -6.30 -18.91 -13.75
CA PRO A 652 -5.07 -19.43 -14.30
C PRO A 652 -5.35 -20.19 -15.60
N LYS A 653 -4.47 -20.03 -16.58
CA LYS A 653 -4.42 -20.82 -17.82
C LYS A 653 -2.97 -21.19 -18.12
N ALA A 654 -2.70 -22.49 -18.28
CA ALA A 654 -1.41 -22.96 -18.74
C ALA A 654 -1.23 -22.64 -20.24
N LEU A 655 -0.05 -22.14 -20.62
CA LEU A 655 0.27 -21.74 -22.00
C LEU A 655 1.44 -22.58 -22.55
N GLY A 656 1.50 -22.74 -23.87
CA GLY A 656 2.60 -23.41 -24.56
C GLY A 656 2.81 -24.85 -24.11
N ASP A 657 3.97 -25.13 -23.51
CA ASP A 657 4.34 -26.43 -22.93
C ASP A 657 3.98 -26.56 -21.43
N GLY A 658 3.29 -25.57 -20.86
CA GLY A 658 2.98 -25.50 -19.43
C GLY A 658 4.07 -24.85 -18.56
N SER A 659 5.14 -24.33 -19.16
CA SER A 659 6.18 -23.51 -18.50
C SER A 659 5.75 -22.06 -18.23
N ARG A 660 4.60 -21.65 -18.78
CA ARG A 660 4.00 -20.33 -18.58
C ARG A 660 2.55 -20.46 -18.12
N VAL A 661 2.14 -19.58 -17.23
CA VAL A 661 0.75 -19.51 -16.74
C VAL A 661 0.26 -18.09 -16.84
N ALA A 662 -0.75 -17.86 -17.68
CA ALA A 662 -1.52 -16.62 -17.67
C ALA A 662 -2.51 -16.61 -16.52
N PHE A 663 -2.78 -15.43 -15.95
CA PHE A 663 -3.76 -15.25 -14.89
C PHE A 663 -4.25 -13.81 -14.82
N GLU A 664 -5.39 -13.61 -14.17
CA GLU A 664 -5.90 -12.30 -13.82
C GLU A 664 -5.44 -11.92 -12.41
N LEU A 665 -4.97 -10.69 -12.26
CA LEU A 665 -4.61 -10.08 -10.99
C LEU A 665 -5.50 -8.85 -10.75
N GLN A 666 -6.16 -8.81 -9.60
CA GLN A 666 -6.79 -7.60 -9.10
C GLN A 666 -6.20 -7.26 -7.73
N ARG A 667 -5.53 -6.11 -7.58
CA ARG A 667 -5.10 -5.66 -6.26
C ARG A 667 -6.31 -5.16 -5.51
N ILE A 668 -6.53 -5.74 -4.34
CA ILE A 668 -7.59 -5.34 -3.42
C ILE A 668 -6.89 -4.89 -2.17
N ASN A 669 -6.81 -3.57 -1.99
CA ASN A 669 -6.18 -2.99 -0.82
C ASN A 669 -7.26 -2.47 0.11
N THR A 670 -7.51 -3.22 1.17
CA THR A 670 -8.35 -2.75 2.27
C THR A 670 -7.44 -2.17 3.36
N SER A 671 -7.72 -0.93 3.73
CA SER A 671 -6.95 -0.21 4.74
C SER A 671 -7.86 0.39 5.79
N ILE A 672 -7.37 0.44 7.02
CA ILE A 672 -8.03 1.13 8.13
C ILE A 672 -7.63 2.59 8.06
N HIS A 673 -8.62 3.47 8.03
CA HIS A 673 -8.48 4.90 8.03
C HIS A 673 -8.90 5.45 9.39
N VAL A 674 -8.29 6.58 9.77
CA VAL A 674 -8.62 7.31 10.99
C VAL A 674 -8.68 8.80 10.68
N ALA A 675 -9.63 9.50 11.28
CA ALA A 675 -9.79 10.95 11.15
C ALA A 675 -10.30 11.57 12.46
N ASN A 676 -10.24 12.90 12.53
CA ASN A 676 -11.04 13.65 13.50
C ASN A 676 -12.52 13.57 13.12
N ALA A 677 -13.37 13.66 14.13
CA ALA A 677 -14.81 13.52 14.00
C ALA A 677 -15.57 14.83 13.68
N SER A 678 -14.84 15.93 13.56
CA SER A 678 -15.38 17.24 13.21
C SER A 678 -14.70 17.76 11.93
N PRO A 679 -15.43 18.51 11.08
CA PRO A 679 -14.84 19.14 9.91
C PRO A 679 -13.71 20.13 10.25
N PRO A 680 -12.71 20.33 9.38
CA PRO A 680 -12.47 19.55 8.15
C PRO A 680 -12.02 18.13 8.49
N TYR A 681 -12.60 17.14 7.81
CA TYR A 681 -12.23 15.75 7.99
C TYR A 681 -10.94 15.47 7.22
N GLU A 682 -9.86 15.16 7.94
CA GLU A 682 -8.58 14.81 7.34
C GLU A 682 -8.27 13.31 7.56
N PRO A 683 -8.84 12.42 6.73
CA PRO A 683 -8.57 11.00 6.83
C PRO A 683 -7.13 10.66 6.50
N ARG A 684 -6.52 9.83 7.36
CA ARG A 684 -5.24 9.19 7.07
C ARG A 684 -5.35 7.67 7.13
N THR A 685 -4.57 7.01 6.27
CA THR A 685 -4.42 5.55 6.33
C THR A 685 -3.55 5.16 7.52
N LEU A 686 -4.06 4.28 8.37
CA LEU A 686 -3.41 3.83 9.60
C LEU A 686 -2.72 2.48 9.43
N ALA A 687 -3.43 1.50 8.87
CA ALA A 687 -2.94 0.13 8.69
C ALA A 687 -3.60 -0.54 7.48
N ARG A 688 -3.02 -1.65 6.99
CA ARG A 688 -3.73 -2.58 6.11
C ARG A 688 -4.53 -3.56 6.97
N GLY A 689 -5.74 -3.90 6.53
CA GLY A 689 -6.62 -4.80 7.25
C GLY A 689 -7.61 -5.48 6.31
N ARG A 690 -8.55 -6.22 6.88
CA ARG A 690 -9.67 -6.81 6.15
C ARG A 690 -10.92 -5.95 6.31
N ARG A 691 -11.95 -6.24 5.50
CA ARG A 691 -13.28 -5.64 5.62
C ARG A 691 -13.96 -6.16 6.89
N HIS A 692 -13.61 -5.58 8.03
CA HIS A 692 -14.28 -5.74 9.32
C HIS A 692 -14.38 -4.35 9.95
N LEU A 693 -15.49 -4.04 10.61
CA LEU A 693 -15.67 -2.74 11.25
C LEU A 693 -14.58 -2.57 12.32
N PRO A 694 -13.72 -1.53 12.21
CA PRO A 694 -12.75 -1.27 13.26
C PRO A 694 -13.46 -0.79 14.52
N GLN A 695 -12.87 -1.04 15.68
CA GLN A 695 -13.35 -0.54 16.96
C GLN A 695 -12.36 0.49 17.48
N VAL A 696 -12.86 1.64 17.92
CA VAL A 696 -12.04 2.71 18.51
C VAL A 696 -12.11 2.56 20.02
N SER A 697 -10.97 2.62 20.71
CA SER A 697 -10.99 2.65 22.17
C SER A 697 -11.77 3.86 22.70
N PRO A 698 -12.39 3.77 23.89
CA PRO A 698 -13.18 4.88 24.43
C PRO A 698 -12.40 6.20 24.55
N ASP A 699 -11.10 6.14 24.81
CA ASP A 699 -10.17 7.28 24.88
C ASP A 699 -9.69 7.80 23.51
N GLY A 700 -10.05 7.12 22.42
CA GLY A 700 -9.66 7.46 21.05
C GLY A 700 -8.20 7.18 20.70
N GLN A 701 -7.42 6.54 21.57
CA GLN A 701 -5.98 6.36 21.38
C GLN A 701 -5.59 5.08 20.65
N THR A 702 -6.44 4.06 20.63
CA THR A 702 -6.15 2.75 20.06
C THR A 702 -7.25 2.32 19.09
N ILE A 703 -6.86 1.88 17.90
CA ILE A 703 -7.77 1.32 16.90
C ILE A 703 -7.57 -0.19 16.86
N TYR A 704 -8.66 -0.94 17.05
CA TYR A 704 -8.70 -2.40 16.92
C TYR A 704 -9.27 -2.77 15.55
N TYR A 705 -8.60 -3.68 14.86
CA TYR A 705 -9.00 -4.10 13.52
C TYR A 705 -8.66 -5.56 13.25
N VAL A 706 -9.24 -6.14 12.20
CA VAL A 706 -9.01 -7.55 11.83
C VAL A 706 -8.10 -7.64 10.62
N ASN A 707 -7.15 -8.57 10.69
CA ASN A 707 -6.38 -9.07 9.55
C ASN A 707 -6.38 -10.62 9.57
N ASP A 708 -5.24 -11.25 9.86
CA ASP A 708 -5.09 -12.68 10.16
C ASP A 708 -5.37 -13.02 11.64
N GLY A 709 -5.78 -12.02 12.40
CA GLY A 709 -6.19 -12.03 13.80
C GLY A 709 -6.79 -10.67 14.14
N ILE A 710 -7.09 -10.42 15.42
CA ILE A 710 -7.41 -9.08 15.91
C ILE A 710 -6.10 -8.37 16.24
N PHE A 711 -5.95 -7.14 15.77
CA PHE A 711 -4.79 -6.28 16.00
C PHE A 711 -5.21 -5.00 16.69
N ALA A 712 -4.31 -4.45 17.50
CA ALA A 712 -4.38 -3.11 18.05
C ALA A 712 -3.28 -2.24 17.47
N VAL A 713 -3.59 -1.01 17.08
CA VAL A 713 -2.63 -0.03 16.59
C VAL A 713 -2.91 1.33 17.24
N PRO A 714 -1.89 2.09 17.68
CA PRO A 714 -2.10 3.45 18.17
C PRO A 714 -2.72 4.32 17.09
N ARG A 715 -3.61 5.24 17.46
CA ARG A 715 -4.21 6.25 16.57
C ARG A 715 -3.13 6.99 15.78
N GLU A 716 -2.00 7.31 16.42
CA GLU A 716 -0.88 8.01 15.81
C GLU A 716 -0.09 7.20 14.77
N GLY A 717 -0.41 5.92 14.61
CA GLY A 717 0.35 4.98 13.82
C GLY A 717 1.47 4.34 14.63
N GLY A 718 2.19 3.44 13.99
CA GLY A 718 3.23 2.61 14.63
C GLY A 718 3.07 1.15 14.27
N THR A 719 3.79 0.28 14.96
CA THR A 719 3.74 -1.17 14.73
C THR A 719 2.45 -1.75 15.32
N PRO A 720 1.57 -2.36 14.50
CA PRO A 720 0.38 -3.02 15.01
C PRO A 720 0.75 -4.23 15.87
N ARG A 721 0.04 -4.42 16.97
CA ARG A 721 0.21 -5.53 17.90
C ARG A 721 -0.91 -6.55 17.69
N ARG A 722 -0.55 -7.78 17.34
CA ARG A 722 -1.50 -8.89 17.24
C ARG A 722 -1.97 -9.31 18.64
N LEU A 723 -3.28 -9.48 18.81
CA LEU A 723 -3.91 -9.87 20.07
C LEU A 723 -4.37 -11.33 20.05
N THR A 724 -4.83 -11.85 18.92
CA THR A 724 -5.34 -13.22 18.79
C THR A 724 -4.49 -14.06 17.85
N LYS A 725 -4.29 -15.35 18.18
CA LYS A 725 -3.67 -16.34 17.29
C LYS A 725 -4.60 -16.70 16.14
N THR A 726 -5.90 -16.87 16.43
CA THR A 726 -6.91 -17.18 15.42
C THR A 726 -7.62 -15.92 14.94
N ARG A 727 -8.12 -16.00 13.71
CA ARG A 727 -8.98 -14.97 13.13
C ARG A 727 -10.42 -15.13 13.64
N PRO A 728 -11.17 -14.03 13.86
CA PRO A 728 -12.61 -14.11 14.00
C PRO A 728 -13.23 -14.79 12.77
N LEU A 729 -14.27 -15.59 12.96
CA LEU A 729 -14.98 -16.22 11.83
C LEU A 729 -15.45 -15.15 10.84
N GLN A 730 -15.50 -15.48 9.55
CA GLN A 730 -16.05 -14.60 8.53
C GLN A 730 -17.32 -15.22 7.98
N THR A 731 -18.37 -14.42 7.96
CA THR A 731 -19.74 -14.85 7.72
C THR A 731 -20.32 -13.99 6.58
N HIS A 732 -21.41 -14.44 5.94
CA HIS A 732 -22.04 -13.69 4.84
C HIS A 732 -22.96 -12.64 5.46
N GLY A 733 -22.67 -11.36 5.29
CA GLY A 733 -23.33 -10.26 6.01
C GLY A 733 -22.39 -9.58 7.01
N TYR A 734 -22.66 -8.33 7.36
CA TYR A 734 -21.65 -7.32 7.68
C TYR A 734 -20.78 -7.52 8.95
N LEU A 735 -19.47 -7.60 8.69
CA LEU A 735 -18.33 -6.85 9.27
C LEU A 735 -18.02 -6.86 10.80
N THR A 736 -18.90 -7.23 11.74
CA THR A 736 -18.58 -7.23 13.20
C THR A 736 -18.63 -8.62 13.81
N ASN A 737 -17.52 -9.37 13.74
CA ASN A 737 -17.37 -10.62 14.51
C ASN A 737 -16.49 -10.45 15.76
N PHE A 738 -16.24 -9.18 16.12
CA PHE A 738 -15.67 -8.80 17.39
C PHE A 738 -16.26 -7.45 17.84
N HIS A 739 -16.29 -7.22 19.16
CA HIS A 739 -16.75 -6.00 19.78
C HIS A 739 -15.88 -5.65 21.00
N LEU A 740 -15.62 -4.36 21.21
CA LEU A 740 -14.88 -3.86 22.37
C LEU A 740 -15.88 -3.49 23.48
N SER A 741 -15.54 -3.78 24.73
CA SER A 741 -16.34 -3.36 25.90
C SER A 741 -16.37 -1.84 26.03
N GLY A 742 -17.42 -1.28 26.65
CA GLY A 742 -17.59 0.17 26.78
C GLY A 742 -16.48 0.88 27.59
N ASP A 743 -15.75 0.13 28.42
CA ASP A 743 -14.57 0.59 29.16
C ASP A 743 -13.24 0.43 28.38
N GLY A 744 -13.27 -0.24 27.22
CA GLY A 744 -12.12 -0.48 26.36
C GLY A 744 -11.16 -1.55 26.84
N ARG A 745 -11.50 -2.32 27.89
CA ARG A 745 -10.58 -3.29 28.52
C ARG A 745 -10.69 -4.71 27.97
N THR A 746 -11.81 -5.07 27.36
CA THR A 746 -12.08 -6.46 26.95
C THR A 746 -12.68 -6.50 25.55
N LEU A 747 -12.18 -7.41 24.71
CA LEU A 747 -12.71 -7.73 23.40
C LEU A 747 -13.53 -9.01 23.50
N ALA A 748 -14.71 -9.03 22.90
CA ALA A 748 -15.46 -10.26 22.65
C ALA A 748 -15.39 -10.59 21.17
N TYR A 749 -15.20 -11.85 20.81
CA TYR A 749 -15.13 -12.28 19.41
C TYR A 749 -15.49 -13.75 19.26
N VAL A 750 -15.95 -14.12 18.06
CA VAL A 750 -16.30 -15.51 17.75
C VAL A 750 -15.24 -16.13 16.84
N THR A 751 -14.74 -17.30 17.22
CA THR A 751 -13.75 -18.06 16.45
C THR A 751 -14.04 -19.56 16.56
N GLN A 752 -13.43 -20.37 15.69
CA GLN A 752 -13.61 -21.82 15.65
C GLN A 752 -12.27 -22.51 15.87
N PRO A 753 -11.89 -22.79 17.13
CA PRO A 753 -10.69 -23.57 17.42
C PRO A 753 -10.98 -25.06 17.18
N GLY A 754 -10.65 -25.55 15.99
CA GLY A 754 -10.88 -26.95 15.59
C GLY A 754 -12.31 -27.17 15.06
N GLU A 755 -13.03 -28.15 15.61
CA GLU A 755 -14.31 -28.62 15.06
C GLU A 755 -15.55 -27.90 15.63
N TRP A 756 -15.39 -26.92 16.53
CA TRP A 756 -16.52 -26.24 17.17
C TRP A 756 -16.33 -24.73 17.24
N LYS A 757 -17.43 -23.98 17.10
CA LYS A 757 -17.45 -22.51 17.19
C LYS A 757 -17.60 -22.07 18.66
N GLY A 758 -16.89 -21.03 19.06
CA GLY A 758 -16.99 -20.47 20.40
C GLY A 758 -17.01 -18.96 20.42
N LEU A 759 -17.74 -18.40 21.39
CA LEU A 759 -17.65 -17.01 21.79
C LEU A 759 -16.56 -16.87 22.86
N PHE A 760 -15.57 -16.04 22.59
CA PHE A 760 -14.43 -15.80 23.46
C PHE A 760 -14.36 -14.35 23.91
N THR A 761 -13.81 -14.15 25.10
CA THR A 761 -13.38 -12.84 25.61
C THR A 761 -11.85 -12.80 25.71
N LEU A 762 -11.27 -11.61 25.55
CA LEU A 762 -9.84 -11.38 25.61
C LEU A 762 -9.56 -9.99 26.15
N ALA A 763 -8.61 -9.85 27.08
CA ALA A 763 -8.15 -8.54 27.51
C ALA A 763 -7.59 -7.73 26.32
N ALA A 764 -7.98 -6.47 26.18
CA ALA A 764 -7.51 -5.58 25.11
C ALA A 764 -5.99 -5.32 25.19
N SER A 765 -5.41 -5.48 26.39
CA SER A 765 -3.96 -5.55 26.61
C SER A 765 -3.30 -6.82 26.07
N GLY A 766 -4.04 -7.75 25.48
CA GLY A 766 -3.58 -9.08 25.07
C GLY A 766 -3.58 -10.08 26.23
N GLY A 767 -3.39 -11.35 25.90
CA GLY A 767 -3.44 -12.47 26.85
C GLY A 767 -3.94 -13.75 26.18
N GLU A 768 -4.24 -14.77 26.98
CA GLU A 768 -4.92 -15.96 26.48
C GLU A 768 -6.45 -15.72 26.45
N PRO A 769 -7.13 -16.04 25.34
CA PRO A 769 -8.58 -15.91 25.24
C PRO A 769 -9.31 -16.84 26.21
N GLN A 770 -10.39 -16.36 26.81
CA GLN A 770 -11.28 -17.15 27.65
C GLN A 770 -12.53 -17.55 26.87
N LEU A 771 -12.86 -18.84 26.89
CA LEU A 771 -14.11 -19.34 26.31
C LEU A 771 -15.28 -18.91 27.21
N LEU A 772 -16.26 -18.23 26.62
CA LEU A 772 -17.47 -17.82 27.32
C LEU A 772 -18.62 -18.79 27.03
N VAL A 773 -18.85 -19.10 25.75
CA VAL A 773 -19.93 -20.00 25.31
C VAL A 773 -19.45 -20.85 24.14
N LYS A 774 -19.68 -22.15 24.22
CA LYS A 774 -19.60 -23.04 23.04
C LYS A 774 -20.86 -22.86 22.22
N ILE A 775 -20.71 -22.40 20.99
CA ILE A 775 -21.83 -22.16 20.08
C ILE A 775 -22.24 -23.52 19.50
N THR A 776 -23.45 -23.96 19.85
CA THR A 776 -24.03 -25.23 19.41
C THR A 776 -25.03 -25.06 18.26
N THR A 777 -25.39 -23.83 17.94
CA THR A 777 -26.25 -23.51 16.81
C THR A 777 -25.48 -23.56 15.49
N GLU A 778 -26.14 -23.97 14.42
CA GLU A 778 -25.59 -23.93 13.05
C GLU A 778 -25.42 -22.49 12.55
N TRP A 779 -26.20 -21.56 13.11
CA TRP A 779 -26.20 -20.15 12.77
C TRP A 779 -24.94 -19.43 13.29
N ASP A 780 -24.53 -18.39 12.55
CA ASP A 780 -23.42 -17.54 12.97
C ASP A 780 -23.83 -16.66 14.16
N VAL A 781 -22.86 -16.29 15.00
CA VAL A 781 -23.10 -15.52 16.22
C VAL A 781 -22.25 -14.26 16.22
N VAL A 782 -22.88 -13.12 16.49
CA VAL A 782 -22.22 -11.82 16.62
C VAL A 782 -22.37 -11.32 18.04
N PRO A 783 -21.26 -11.17 18.80
CA PRO A 783 -21.33 -10.68 20.17
C PRO A 783 -21.44 -9.15 20.21
N GLN A 784 -22.23 -8.65 21.15
CA GLN A 784 -22.41 -7.22 21.39
C GLN A 784 -22.33 -6.92 22.88
N TRP A 785 -21.38 -6.08 23.26
CA TRP A 785 -21.22 -5.66 24.67
C TRP A 785 -22.33 -4.72 25.08
N SER A 786 -22.81 -4.90 26.32
CA SER A 786 -23.56 -3.86 27.01
C SER A 786 -22.70 -2.61 27.18
N PRO A 787 -23.30 -1.40 27.25
CA PRO A 787 -22.55 -0.14 27.36
C PRO A 787 -21.64 -0.05 28.60
N ASP A 788 -22.00 -0.75 29.68
CA ASP A 788 -21.23 -0.84 30.91
C ASP A 788 -20.14 -1.95 30.88
N GLY A 789 -20.15 -2.81 29.86
CA GLY A 789 -19.21 -3.93 29.72
C GLY A 789 -19.48 -5.12 30.65
N SER A 790 -20.62 -5.17 31.34
CA SER A 790 -20.93 -6.26 32.27
C SER A 790 -21.53 -7.50 31.60
N GLN A 791 -22.11 -7.35 30.40
CA GLN A 791 -22.86 -8.40 29.72
C GLN A 791 -22.62 -8.40 28.20
N LEU A 792 -22.91 -9.54 27.58
CA LEU A 792 -22.88 -9.73 26.13
C LEU A 792 -24.23 -10.23 25.64
N ALA A 793 -24.76 -9.61 24.58
CA ALA A 793 -25.92 -10.10 23.86
C ALA A 793 -25.50 -10.76 22.55
N TYR A 794 -26.22 -11.80 22.16
CA TYR A 794 -26.06 -12.45 20.86
C TYR A 794 -27.33 -13.18 20.43
N ALA A 795 -27.52 -13.33 19.13
CA ALA A 795 -28.58 -14.15 18.54
C ALA A 795 -28.06 -15.56 18.24
N GLY A 796 -28.90 -16.57 18.47
CA GLY A 796 -28.66 -17.96 18.11
C GLY A 796 -29.92 -18.58 17.53
N GLY A 797 -30.03 -18.61 16.20
CA GLY A 797 -31.25 -19.04 15.50
C GLY A 797 -32.44 -18.13 15.82
N ASN A 798 -33.49 -18.69 16.43
CA ASN A 798 -34.70 -17.95 16.79
C ASN A 798 -34.65 -17.33 18.19
N ASP A 799 -33.58 -17.57 18.95
CA ASP A 799 -33.45 -17.08 20.32
C ASP A 799 -32.42 -15.95 20.44
N LEU A 800 -32.74 -14.94 21.26
CA LEU A 800 -31.81 -13.92 21.71
C LEU A 800 -31.35 -14.25 23.13
N TYR A 801 -30.04 -14.18 23.34
CA TYR A 801 -29.40 -14.51 24.60
C TYR A 801 -28.62 -13.33 25.17
N VAL A 802 -28.54 -13.28 26.49
CA VAL A 802 -27.63 -12.43 27.26
C VAL A 802 -26.80 -13.30 28.19
N ILE A 803 -25.50 -13.05 28.27
CA ILE A 803 -24.59 -13.73 29.19
C ILE A 803 -23.73 -12.72 29.93
N ASP A 804 -23.37 -13.03 31.18
CA ASP A 804 -22.45 -12.24 31.99
C ASP A 804 -21.03 -12.28 31.44
N ALA A 805 -20.30 -11.17 31.55
CA ALA A 805 -18.91 -11.04 31.14
C ALA A 805 -17.97 -12.03 31.85
N ALA A 806 -18.29 -12.40 33.09
CA ALA A 806 -17.56 -13.38 33.90
C ALA A 806 -17.85 -14.83 33.46
N GLY A 807 -18.79 -15.04 32.54
CA GLY A 807 -19.23 -16.35 32.08
C GLY A 807 -20.43 -16.90 32.86
N GLY A 808 -20.79 -18.14 32.56
CA GLY A 808 -21.97 -18.80 33.12
C GLY A 808 -22.93 -19.28 32.04
N GLN A 809 -24.17 -19.59 32.44
CA GLN A 809 -25.20 -20.04 31.49
C GLN A 809 -25.83 -18.83 30.77
N PRO A 810 -25.88 -18.83 29.42
CA PRO A 810 -26.61 -17.81 28.68
C PRO A 810 -28.09 -17.80 29.05
N ARG A 811 -28.61 -16.61 29.37
CA ARG A 811 -30.03 -16.40 29.63
C ARG A 811 -30.74 -16.01 28.35
N LYS A 812 -31.71 -16.81 27.94
CA LYS A 812 -32.62 -16.47 26.84
C LYS A 812 -33.52 -15.30 27.27
N ILE A 813 -33.59 -14.26 26.46
CA ILE A 813 -34.37 -13.04 26.73
C ILE A 813 -35.55 -12.84 25.78
N ALA A 814 -35.49 -13.40 24.57
CA ALA A 814 -36.58 -13.36 23.60
C ALA A 814 -36.51 -14.57 22.67
N HIS A 815 -37.66 -14.90 22.07
CA HIS A 815 -37.84 -15.93 21.05
C HIS A 815 -38.65 -15.35 19.91
N LEU A 816 -38.19 -15.55 18.67
CA LEU A 816 -38.94 -15.21 17.48
C LEU A 816 -39.68 -16.44 16.98
N GLN A 817 -40.98 -16.31 16.73
CA GLN A 817 -41.79 -17.45 16.32
C GLN A 817 -41.39 -17.95 14.93
N ASP A 818 -41.30 -19.27 14.78
CA ASP A 818 -41.04 -19.90 13.48
C ASP A 818 -42.25 -19.71 12.56
N THR A 819 -42.02 -19.18 11.38
CA THR A 819 -43.06 -18.89 10.38
C THR A 819 -43.20 -19.97 9.31
N GLY A 820 -42.44 -21.07 9.42
CA GLY A 820 -42.41 -22.16 8.43
C GLY A 820 -41.85 -21.74 7.06
N SER A 821 -41.35 -20.50 6.96
CA SER A 821 -40.64 -19.99 5.79
C SER A 821 -39.26 -20.63 5.67
N ARG A 822 -38.69 -20.61 4.46
CA ARG A 822 -37.27 -20.96 4.28
C ARG A 822 -36.33 -20.02 5.06
N TRP A 823 -36.80 -18.82 5.37
CA TRP A 823 -36.06 -17.77 6.08
C TRP A 823 -36.81 -17.41 7.36
N THR A 824 -36.21 -17.71 8.51
CA THR A 824 -36.80 -17.56 9.85
C THR A 824 -35.71 -17.13 10.85
N GLY A 825 -36.12 -16.60 12.01
CA GLY A 825 -35.21 -16.23 13.08
C GLY A 825 -34.68 -14.80 13.04
N TRP A 826 -33.70 -14.54 13.90
CA TRP A 826 -33.07 -13.22 14.03
C TRP A 826 -32.02 -13.00 12.95
N ASP A 827 -31.96 -11.78 12.41
CA ASP A 827 -30.78 -11.33 11.69
C ASP A 827 -29.65 -11.08 12.71
N VAL A 828 -28.73 -12.04 12.78
CA VAL A 828 -27.66 -12.10 13.78
C VAL A 828 -26.73 -10.87 13.75
N TRP A 829 -26.64 -10.13 12.63
CA TRP A 829 -25.76 -8.95 12.51
C TRP A 829 -26.30 -7.71 13.21
N THR A 830 -27.58 -7.73 13.57
CA THR A 830 -28.37 -6.55 13.93
C THR A 830 -28.63 -6.42 15.42
N VAL A 831 -28.18 -7.37 16.24
CA VAL A 831 -28.30 -7.24 17.70
C VAL A 831 -27.57 -5.97 18.15
N ARG A 832 -28.23 -5.08 18.89
CA ARG A 832 -27.64 -3.84 19.41
C ARG A 832 -28.23 -3.47 20.76
N TRP A 833 -27.36 -3.19 21.73
CA TRP A 833 -27.77 -2.62 23.01
C TRP A 833 -28.15 -1.15 22.87
N SER A 834 -29.19 -0.72 23.60
CA SER A 834 -29.47 0.71 23.78
C SER A 834 -28.31 1.39 24.53
N PRO A 835 -28.07 2.69 24.31
CA PRO A 835 -27.00 3.43 24.99
C PRO A 835 -27.09 3.41 26.52
N ASP A 836 -28.31 3.29 27.06
CA ASP A 836 -28.57 3.19 28.51
C ASP A 836 -28.55 1.75 29.06
N GLY A 837 -28.35 0.75 28.19
CA GLY A 837 -28.27 -0.66 28.54
C GLY A 837 -29.59 -1.34 28.90
N LYS A 838 -30.73 -0.66 28.79
CA LYS A 838 -32.04 -1.21 29.20
C LYS A 838 -32.71 -2.08 28.16
N PHE A 839 -32.38 -1.88 26.88
CA PHE A 839 -33.05 -2.55 25.76
C PHE A 839 -32.04 -3.16 24.81
N ILE A 840 -32.47 -4.20 24.11
CA ILE A 840 -31.76 -4.81 22.99
C ILE A 840 -32.67 -4.74 21.78
N ALA A 841 -32.16 -4.16 20.69
CA ALA A 841 -32.83 -4.13 19.39
C ALA A 841 -32.22 -5.20 18.47
N ALA A 842 -33.04 -5.77 17.60
CA ALA A 842 -32.62 -6.67 16.53
C ALA A 842 -33.66 -6.69 15.41
N ILE A 843 -33.23 -7.03 14.19
CA ILE A 843 -34.12 -7.31 13.06
C ILE A 843 -34.44 -8.80 13.06
N GLY A 844 -35.70 -9.15 12.84
CA GLY A 844 -36.17 -10.53 12.74
C GLY A 844 -37.22 -10.69 11.64
N TYR A 845 -37.42 -11.91 11.16
CA TYR A 845 -38.52 -12.22 10.24
C TYR A 845 -39.88 -12.06 10.93
N THR A 846 -40.82 -11.37 10.28
CA THR A 846 -42.19 -11.21 10.81
C THR A 846 -43.04 -12.43 10.45
N THR A 847 -44.23 -12.52 11.04
CA THR A 847 -45.22 -13.58 10.75
C THR A 847 -45.66 -13.62 9.29
N ARG A 848 -45.45 -12.53 8.54
CA ARG A 848 -45.72 -12.45 7.10
C ARG A 848 -44.50 -12.92 6.31
N ALA A 849 -44.65 -14.05 5.62
CA ALA A 849 -43.55 -14.71 4.91
C ALA A 849 -42.75 -13.75 4.00
N GLY A 850 -41.45 -13.66 4.27
CA GLY A 850 -40.49 -12.88 3.48
C GLY A 850 -40.30 -11.41 3.90
N ASN A 851 -41.01 -10.94 4.93
CA ASN A 851 -40.79 -9.62 5.52
C ASN A 851 -39.98 -9.71 6.81
N THR A 852 -39.27 -8.62 7.12
CA THR A 852 -38.57 -8.45 8.41
C THR A 852 -39.02 -7.19 9.11
N GLY A 853 -38.93 -7.18 10.44
CA GLY A 853 -39.28 -6.07 11.30
C GLY A 853 -38.17 -5.73 12.28
N VAL A 854 -38.16 -4.50 12.79
CA VAL A 854 -37.32 -4.12 13.92
C VAL A 854 -38.03 -4.47 15.21
N PHE A 855 -37.38 -5.24 16.07
CA PHE A 855 -37.88 -5.60 17.39
C PHE A 855 -36.98 -5.03 18.49
N VAL A 856 -37.59 -4.79 19.65
CA VAL A 856 -36.93 -4.39 20.89
C VAL A 856 -37.43 -5.24 22.04
N VAL A 857 -36.52 -5.65 22.92
CA VAL A 857 -36.81 -6.40 24.16
C VAL A 857 -36.06 -5.77 25.34
N PRO A 858 -36.62 -5.75 26.56
CA PRO A 858 -35.87 -5.37 27.75
C PRO A 858 -34.67 -6.30 27.97
N ALA A 859 -33.50 -5.74 28.30
CA ALA A 859 -32.28 -6.52 28.57
C ALA A 859 -32.45 -7.45 29.79
N SER A 860 -33.29 -7.08 30.75
CA SER A 860 -33.70 -7.93 31.87
C SER A 860 -34.55 -9.14 31.45
N GLY A 861 -34.95 -9.24 30.19
CA GLY A 861 -36.03 -10.12 29.73
C GLY A 861 -37.40 -9.45 29.93
N GLY A 862 -38.37 -9.84 29.09
CA GLY A 862 -39.71 -9.26 29.10
C GLY A 862 -40.44 -9.47 27.78
N GLU A 863 -41.47 -8.68 27.56
CA GLU A 863 -42.26 -8.72 26.31
C GLU A 863 -41.43 -8.22 25.12
N LEU A 864 -41.51 -8.97 24.02
CA LEU A 864 -40.89 -8.60 22.75
C LEU A 864 -41.83 -7.67 21.98
N ARG A 865 -41.34 -6.48 21.61
CA ARG A 865 -42.14 -5.49 20.89
C ARG A 865 -41.57 -5.21 19.51
N GLN A 866 -42.41 -5.26 18.49
CA GLN A 866 -42.08 -4.79 17.13
C GLN A 866 -42.33 -3.28 17.02
N LEU A 867 -41.38 -2.53 16.44
CA LEU A 867 -41.48 -1.07 16.24
C LEU A 867 -41.88 -0.68 14.82
N THR A 868 -41.85 -1.63 13.88
CA THR A 868 -42.20 -1.41 12.48
C THR A 868 -43.51 -2.14 12.14
N PRO A 869 -44.25 -1.71 11.11
CA PRO A 869 -45.39 -2.48 10.60
C PRO A 869 -44.97 -3.88 10.11
N ASP A 870 -45.90 -4.85 10.19
CA ASP A 870 -45.70 -6.23 9.70
C ASP A 870 -45.50 -6.31 8.17
N ASP A 871 -45.94 -5.28 7.46
CA ASP A 871 -45.87 -5.13 6.02
C ASP A 871 -44.90 -4.03 5.59
N SER A 872 -43.77 -3.92 6.30
CA SER A 872 -42.62 -3.04 6.06
C SER A 872 -42.07 -3.04 4.61
N GLY A 873 -42.64 -3.84 3.72
CA GLY A 873 -42.43 -3.74 2.29
C GLY A 873 -41.21 -4.50 1.78
N GLY A 874 -40.49 -5.25 2.63
CA GLY A 874 -39.33 -6.03 2.23
C GLY A 874 -38.43 -6.48 3.37
N TYR A 875 -37.17 -6.75 3.01
CA TYR A 875 -36.09 -7.03 3.96
C TYR A 875 -35.57 -5.70 4.55
N LEU A 876 -35.27 -5.68 5.85
CA LEU A 876 -34.76 -4.53 6.57
C LEU A 876 -33.32 -4.83 6.98
N GLU A 877 -32.46 -3.82 6.92
CA GLU A 877 -31.04 -3.97 7.25
C GLU A 877 -30.52 -2.85 8.14
N GLY A 878 -29.38 -3.10 8.80
CA GLY A 878 -28.57 -2.06 9.42
C GLY A 878 -29.29 -1.27 10.52
N VAL A 879 -29.59 -1.93 11.65
CA VAL A 879 -30.15 -1.24 12.83
C VAL A 879 -29.05 -0.57 13.66
N GLU A 880 -29.28 0.69 14.03
CA GLU A 880 -28.38 1.46 14.90
C GLU A 880 -29.21 2.36 15.83
N TRP A 881 -28.89 2.33 17.13
CA TRP A 881 -29.52 3.22 18.09
C TRP A 881 -29.08 4.66 17.90
N HIS A 882 -30.02 5.59 18.02
CA HIS A 882 -29.66 6.98 18.22
C HIS A 882 -29.12 7.18 19.66
N PRO A 883 -28.14 8.07 19.89
CA PRO A 883 -27.52 8.26 21.22
C PRO A 883 -28.48 8.66 22.36
N ASP A 884 -29.67 9.18 22.06
CA ASP A 884 -30.72 9.47 23.06
C ASP A 884 -31.39 8.22 23.65
N GLY A 885 -31.21 7.05 23.03
CA GLY A 885 -31.83 5.79 23.43
C GLY A 885 -33.35 5.72 23.24
N GLN A 886 -33.98 6.68 22.57
CA GLN A 886 -35.44 6.73 22.34
C GLN A 886 -35.85 6.31 20.93
N ARG A 887 -34.91 6.33 19.99
CA ARG A 887 -35.15 6.01 18.58
C ARG A 887 -33.98 5.22 17.98
N LEU A 888 -34.23 4.58 16.86
CA LEU A 888 -33.27 3.78 16.13
C LEU A 888 -33.45 3.98 14.62
N SER A 889 -32.36 3.94 13.88
CA SER A 889 -32.37 3.96 12.42
C SER A 889 -32.30 2.54 11.84
N TYR A 890 -32.95 2.32 10.71
CA TYR A 890 -32.90 1.08 9.93
C TYR A 890 -33.10 1.39 8.43
N ASN A 891 -32.72 0.45 7.56
CA ASN A 891 -32.78 0.63 6.10
C ASN A 891 -33.79 -0.33 5.45
N VAL A 892 -34.36 0.08 4.31
CA VAL A 892 -35.37 -0.71 3.57
C VAL A 892 -34.78 -1.22 2.24
N ASP A 893 -34.61 -2.54 2.11
CA ASP A 893 -33.94 -3.26 1.01
C ASP A 893 -34.79 -3.39 -0.28
N ARG A 894 -35.56 -2.37 -0.68
CA ARG A 894 -36.29 -2.43 -1.95
C ARG A 894 -36.11 -1.18 -2.80
N ARG A 895 -35.11 -1.24 -3.70
CA ARG A 895 -34.96 -0.44 -4.93
C ARG A 895 -34.96 1.09 -4.80
N GLU A 896 -35.21 1.63 -3.62
CA GLU A 896 -35.29 3.06 -3.30
C GLU A 896 -34.26 3.46 -2.22
N SER A 897 -33.70 2.49 -1.47
CA SER A 897 -32.55 2.67 -0.55
C SER A 897 -32.75 3.77 0.50
N GLU A 898 -33.90 3.76 1.18
CA GLU A 898 -34.24 4.71 2.24
C GLU A 898 -33.70 4.29 3.63
N THR A 899 -33.15 5.24 4.39
CA THR A 899 -32.94 5.10 5.83
C THR A 899 -34.12 5.73 6.59
N ARG A 900 -34.74 4.96 7.50
CA ARG A 900 -35.87 5.39 8.33
C ARG A 900 -35.55 5.35 9.82
N GLN A 901 -36.28 6.11 10.62
CA GLN A 901 -36.23 6.10 12.09
C GLN A 901 -37.49 5.43 12.67
N ALA A 902 -37.33 4.47 13.58
CA ALA A 902 -38.40 3.96 14.44
C ALA A 902 -38.22 4.45 15.88
N TYR A 903 -39.32 4.47 16.64
CA TYR A 903 -39.38 5.11 17.95
C TYR A 903 -39.89 4.17 19.04
N LEU A 904 -39.34 4.30 20.25
CA LEU A 904 -39.76 3.49 21.39
C LEU A 904 -41.14 3.85 21.94
N ASP A 905 -41.70 4.99 21.60
CA ASP A 905 -43.08 5.35 21.98
C ASP A 905 -44.13 4.75 21.03
N GLY A 906 -43.70 4.03 19.99
CA GLY A 906 -44.60 3.34 19.05
C GLY A 906 -45.20 4.23 17.98
N ARG A 907 -44.77 5.50 17.86
CA ARG A 907 -45.20 6.34 16.73
C ARG A 907 -44.69 5.76 15.39
N PRO A 908 -45.38 5.99 14.26
CA PRO A 908 -44.99 5.45 12.97
C PRO A 908 -43.56 5.85 12.56
N PRO A 909 -42.81 4.96 11.87
CA PRO A 909 -41.47 5.28 11.39
C PRO A 909 -41.45 6.44 10.39
N THR A 910 -40.42 7.27 10.46
CA THR A 910 -40.22 8.45 9.58
C THR A 910 -38.99 8.26 8.68
N LEU A 911 -38.95 8.97 7.56
CA LEU A 911 -37.78 9.02 6.68
C LEU A 911 -36.68 9.89 7.31
N LEU A 912 -35.43 9.38 7.32
CA LEU A 912 -34.25 10.13 7.78
C LEU A 912 -33.44 10.67 6.60
N VAL A 913 -33.08 9.77 5.68
CA VAL A 913 -32.35 10.10 4.44
C VAL A 913 -32.90 9.24 3.32
N ASP A 914 -33.11 9.87 2.16
CA ASP A 914 -33.44 9.22 0.89
C ASP A 914 -32.21 9.26 -0.02
N HIS A 915 -31.75 8.11 -0.53
CA HIS A 915 -30.65 8.07 -1.47
C HIS A 915 -30.71 6.86 -2.44
N PRO A 916 -30.91 7.07 -3.75
CA PRO A 916 -31.37 6.00 -4.67
C PRO A 916 -30.41 4.85 -5.02
N ASP A 917 -29.12 4.83 -4.63
CA ASP A 917 -28.11 3.98 -5.29
C ASP A 917 -27.11 3.26 -4.35
N GLY A 918 -27.58 2.65 -3.26
CA GLY A 918 -26.73 1.89 -2.33
C GLY A 918 -27.11 0.41 -2.23
N TRP A 919 -26.35 -0.49 -2.86
CA TRP A 919 -26.31 -1.90 -2.41
C TRP A 919 -25.34 -1.98 -1.23
N ASP A 920 -25.78 -2.64 -0.18
CA ASP A 920 -25.04 -2.96 1.04
C ASP A 920 -24.86 -1.82 2.10
N TYR A 921 -25.97 -1.35 2.70
CA TYR A 921 -25.99 -0.13 3.54
C TYR A 921 -25.98 -0.38 5.06
N ILE A 922 -25.03 0.25 5.76
CA ILE A 922 -25.10 0.48 7.21
C ILE A 922 -24.89 1.98 7.41
N GLY A 923 -25.68 2.62 8.27
CA GLY A 923 -25.40 3.97 8.75
C GLY A 923 -25.00 3.95 10.23
N ALA A 924 -24.32 5.00 10.68
CA ALA A 924 -23.87 5.14 12.06
C ALA A 924 -24.12 6.55 12.57
N TRP A 925 -24.64 6.67 13.78
CA TRP A 925 -24.77 7.96 14.46
C TRP A 925 -23.42 8.42 15.01
N GLY A 926 -23.15 9.72 14.88
CA GLY A 926 -22.12 10.36 15.68
C GLY A 926 -22.49 10.29 17.17
N PRO A 927 -21.53 10.22 18.11
CA PRO A 927 -21.83 10.19 19.55
C PRO A 927 -22.56 11.43 20.06
N ASP A 928 -22.50 12.54 19.30
CA ASP A 928 -23.24 13.77 19.55
C ASP A 928 -24.75 13.67 19.27
N GLY A 929 -25.20 12.61 18.58
CA GLY A 929 -26.59 12.44 18.15
C GLY A 929 -27.06 13.47 17.14
N ARG A 930 -26.15 14.27 16.57
CA ARG A 930 -26.52 15.35 15.64
C ARG A 930 -26.37 14.92 14.19
N ARG A 931 -25.34 14.11 13.90
CA ARG A 931 -24.98 13.72 12.54
C ARG A 931 -25.13 12.22 12.32
N PHE A 932 -25.76 11.87 11.20
CA PHE A 932 -25.89 10.50 10.73
C PHE A 932 -24.95 10.27 9.55
N PHE A 933 -24.10 9.26 9.66
CA PHE A 933 -23.08 8.95 8.65
C PHE A 933 -23.50 7.72 7.88
N TYR A 934 -23.41 7.82 6.55
CA TYR A 934 -23.87 6.76 5.68
C TYR A 934 -23.04 6.68 4.40
N ILE A 935 -23.13 5.54 3.73
CA ILE A 935 -22.38 5.27 2.51
C ILE A 935 -23.31 5.45 1.33
N SER A 936 -22.87 6.16 0.30
CA SER A 936 -23.65 6.25 -0.92
C SER A 936 -22.81 6.45 -2.17
N GLU A 937 -23.36 6.05 -3.32
CA GLU A 937 -22.84 6.37 -4.65
C GLU A 937 -23.44 7.70 -5.09
N ALA A 938 -22.63 8.74 -5.30
CA ALA A 938 -23.16 9.97 -5.91
C ALA A 938 -23.27 9.81 -7.43
N ALA A 939 -24.36 10.33 -8.00
CA ALA A 939 -24.58 10.37 -9.43
C ALA A 939 -23.34 10.92 -10.17
N GLY A 940 -22.80 10.13 -11.10
CA GLY A 940 -21.64 10.49 -11.92
C GLY A 940 -20.27 10.33 -11.25
N LYS A 941 -20.18 9.77 -10.04
CA LYS A 941 -18.90 9.40 -9.39
C LYS A 941 -18.78 7.89 -9.27
N GLU A 942 -17.61 7.33 -9.59
CA GLU A 942 -17.37 5.90 -9.44
C GLU A 942 -17.16 5.52 -7.97
N GLY A 943 -17.95 4.55 -7.50
CA GLY A 943 -17.83 3.96 -6.17
C GLY A 943 -18.57 4.72 -5.07
N TYR A 944 -18.26 4.40 -3.82
CA TYR A 944 -19.02 4.84 -2.67
C TYR A 944 -18.25 5.85 -1.81
N GLY A 945 -18.86 7.01 -1.57
CA GLY A 945 -18.42 8.02 -0.60
C GLY A 945 -19.11 7.82 0.75
N ILE A 946 -18.54 8.42 1.80
CA ILE A 946 -19.20 8.51 3.11
C ILE A 946 -19.74 9.92 3.26
N TYR A 947 -21.03 10.03 3.52
CA TYR A 947 -21.77 11.28 3.72
C TYR A 947 -22.16 11.45 5.18
N ALA A 948 -22.24 12.70 5.61
CA ALA A 948 -22.73 13.10 6.92
C ALA A 948 -23.96 13.98 6.72
N TYR A 949 -25.11 13.47 7.15
CA TYR A 949 -26.37 14.21 7.25
C TYR A 949 -26.44 14.90 8.62
N ASP A 950 -26.61 16.21 8.65
CA ASP A 950 -26.85 16.99 9.86
C ASP A 950 -28.36 17.12 10.09
N GLU A 951 -28.88 16.53 11.18
CA GLU A 951 -30.32 16.52 11.45
C GLU A 951 -30.88 17.92 11.78
N ALA A 952 -30.05 18.83 12.30
CA ALA A 952 -30.50 20.15 12.70
C ALA A 952 -30.69 21.09 11.50
N SER A 953 -29.81 21.00 10.50
CA SER A 953 -29.91 21.84 9.28
C SER A 953 -30.50 21.12 8.08
N GLY A 954 -30.50 19.78 8.06
CA GLY A 954 -30.83 18.97 6.90
C GLY A 954 -29.70 18.88 5.86
N ASP A 955 -28.53 19.46 6.13
CA ASP A 955 -27.42 19.50 5.19
C ASP A 955 -26.73 18.15 5.06
N ILE A 956 -26.30 17.82 3.85
CA ILE A 956 -25.49 16.63 3.56
C ILE A 956 -24.10 17.09 3.13
N THR A 957 -23.08 16.61 3.84
CA THR A 957 -21.67 16.90 3.54
C THR A 957 -20.88 15.62 3.28
N LEU A 958 -19.86 15.70 2.43
CA LEU A 958 -18.96 14.57 2.19
C LEU A 958 -17.98 14.44 3.37
N PHE A 959 -18.02 13.31 4.07
CA PHE A 959 -17.10 12.96 5.16
C PHE A 959 -15.80 12.33 4.64
N ALA A 960 -15.92 11.40 3.70
CA ALA A 960 -14.78 10.73 3.08
C ALA A 960 -15.01 10.53 1.57
N ASP A 961 -13.92 10.68 0.81
CA ASP A 961 -13.91 10.51 -0.64
C ASP A 961 -14.38 9.13 -1.09
N HIS A 962 -14.76 9.04 -2.37
CA HIS A 962 -15.27 7.81 -2.96
C HIS A 962 -14.17 6.74 -3.05
N ALA A 963 -14.54 5.50 -2.78
CA ALA A 963 -13.70 4.33 -3.04
C ALA A 963 -14.56 3.16 -3.52
N ALA A 964 -13.91 2.08 -3.95
CA ALA A 964 -14.63 0.94 -4.52
C ALA A 964 -15.59 0.25 -3.53
N ASP A 965 -15.34 0.38 -2.22
CA ASP A 965 -16.18 -0.10 -1.12
C ASP A 965 -15.62 0.46 0.21
N GLN A 966 -16.44 0.80 1.20
CA GLN A 966 -16.02 1.35 2.51
C GLN A 966 -16.99 0.95 3.62
N SER A 967 -16.62 1.13 4.89
CA SER A 967 -17.59 1.09 6.00
C SER A 967 -17.96 2.46 6.55
N PRO A 968 -19.08 2.58 7.26
CA PRO A 968 -19.36 3.75 8.08
C PRO A 968 -18.29 3.91 9.18
N PRO A 969 -18.08 5.14 9.67
CA PRO A 969 -17.16 5.40 10.77
C PRO A 969 -17.67 4.84 12.10
N ARG A 970 -16.74 4.31 12.90
CA ARG A 970 -16.91 4.01 14.33
C ARG A 970 -16.13 5.02 15.16
N TRP A 971 -16.63 5.35 16.34
CA TRP A 971 -16.22 6.53 17.10
C TRP A 971 -15.59 6.18 18.45
N SER A 972 -14.68 7.03 18.91
CA SER A 972 -14.33 7.09 20.34
C SER A 972 -15.53 7.60 21.14
N ARG A 973 -15.56 7.32 22.45
CA ARG A 973 -16.68 7.70 23.33
C ARG A 973 -16.88 9.20 23.41
N ASP A 974 -15.80 9.97 23.34
CA ASP A 974 -15.84 11.43 23.30
C ASP A 974 -16.21 12.02 21.94
N GLY A 975 -16.43 11.15 20.93
CA GLY A 975 -16.77 11.55 19.58
C GLY A 975 -15.71 12.40 18.89
N LYS A 976 -14.42 12.31 19.27
CA LYS A 976 -13.32 13.05 18.62
C LYS A 976 -12.56 12.26 17.57
N THR A 977 -12.56 10.93 17.68
CA THR A 977 -11.83 10.04 16.78
C THR A 977 -12.80 9.16 16.02
N ALA A 978 -12.63 9.09 14.70
CA ALA A 978 -13.39 8.20 13.83
C ALA A 978 -12.44 7.19 13.16
N ALA A 979 -12.85 5.94 13.03
CA ALA A 979 -12.14 4.95 12.21
C ALA A 979 -13.09 4.15 11.34
N TRP A 980 -12.65 3.81 10.13
CA TRP A 980 -13.39 2.99 9.17
C TRP A 980 -12.41 2.24 8.28
N TRP A 981 -12.89 1.28 7.51
CA TRP A 981 -12.06 0.68 6.46
C TRP A 981 -12.44 1.22 5.09
N VAL A 982 -11.43 1.28 4.22
CA VAL A 982 -11.54 1.71 2.82
C VAL A 982 -10.96 0.62 1.95
N THR A 983 -11.72 0.16 0.97
CA THR A 983 -11.24 -0.77 -0.04
C THR A 983 -11.03 -0.03 -1.35
N ARG A 984 -9.79 -0.03 -1.82
CA ARG A 984 -9.42 0.40 -3.16
C ARG A 984 -9.20 -0.82 -4.02
N LYS A 985 -9.86 -0.88 -5.16
CA LYS A 985 -9.61 -1.86 -6.21
C LYS A 985 -8.74 -1.20 -7.27
N THR A 986 -7.67 -1.86 -7.68
CA THR A 986 -7.01 -1.46 -8.92
C THR A 986 -7.81 -1.96 -10.11
N ALA A 987 -7.43 -1.46 -11.28
CA ALA A 987 -7.71 -2.12 -12.54
C ALA A 987 -7.47 -3.63 -12.43
N ARG A 988 -8.31 -4.40 -13.12
CA ARG A 988 -8.01 -5.81 -13.37
C ARG A 988 -6.93 -5.87 -14.42
N GLN A 989 -5.91 -6.66 -14.14
CA GLN A 989 -4.74 -6.80 -14.99
C GLN A 989 -4.62 -8.25 -15.43
N ALA A 990 -4.27 -8.48 -16.69
CA ALA A 990 -3.86 -9.79 -17.18
C ALA A 990 -2.34 -9.89 -17.10
N TRP A 991 -1.85 -10.96 -16.48
CA TRP A 991 -0.44 -11.22 -16.27
C TRP A 991 -0.05 -12.59 -16.82
N VAL A 992 1.20 -12.74 -17.21
CA VAL A 992 1.82 -14.04 -17.51
C VAL A 992 2.95 -14.28 -16.52
N MET A 993 2.92 -15.42 -15.84
CA MET A 993 4.00 -15.94 -15.03
C MET A 993 4.87 -16.85 -15.90
N GLU A 994 6.20 -16.74 -15.76
CA GLU A 994 7.20 -17.54 -16.47
C GLU A 994 8.34 -17.92 -15.50
N ASN A 995 9.20 -18.86 -15.89
CA ASN A 995 10.42 -19.23 -15.14
C ASN A 995 10.17 -19.72 -13.70
N PHE A 996 9.04 -20.38 -13.45
CA PHE A 996 8.65 -20.87 -12.12
C PHE A 996 9.00 -22.34 -11.86
N LEU A 997 9.72 -22.99 -12.79
CA LEU A 997 10.22 -24.34 -12.63
C LEU A 997 11.70 -24.30 -12.21
N PRO A 998 12.14 -25.12 -11.23
CA PRO A 998 13.50 -25.64 -11.26
C PRO A 998 13.67 -26.37 -12.60
N SER A 999 14.81 -26.18 -13.25
CA SER A 999 15.20 -26.96 -14.43
C SER A 999 15.34 -28.44 -14.06
N ASP A 1000 14.24 -29.17 -14.00
CA ASP A 1000 14.27 -30.63 -14.09
C ASP A 1000 14.33 -31.00 -15.58
N ARG A 1001 15.45 -30.62 -16.21
CA ARG A 1001 15.92 -31.24 -17.44
C ARG A 1001 17.21 -31.97 -17.10
N ALA A 1002 17.08 -33.29 -17.07
CA ALA A 1002 18.12 -34.30 -17.24
C ALA A 1002 19.32 -34.22 -16.29
N ASP A 1003 19.41 -35.21 -15.39
CA ASP A 1003 20.62 -36.03 -15.27
C ASP A 1003 20.22 -37.42 -14.75
N ASN A 1004 20.30 -38.40 -15.68
CA ASN A 1004 20.19 -39.86 -15.59
C ASN A 1004 18.93 -40.51 -15.02
#